data_AF-A0A067C2D1-F1
#
_entry.id   AF-A0A067C2D1-F1
#
_cell.length_a   1.000
_cell.length_b   1.000
_cell.length_c   1.000
_cell.angle_alpha   90.00
_cell.angle_beta   90.00
_cell.angle_gamma   90.00
#
_symmetry.space_group_name_H-M   'P 1'
#
loop_
_entity.id
_entity.type
_entity.pdbx_description
1 polymer ?
#
loop_
_entity_poly.entity_id
_entity_poly.type
_entity_poly.pdbx_seq_one_letter_code
_entity_poly.pdbx_strand_id
1 'polypeptide(L)'
;MLPSDDDDFLKETIDPKLDMNSVEFNATAFLAAKHADTKYAGLVAELETLKRSTSDKTEQLKALVASHFDQYLSCHEAIREVSDEIRAHESDSERLTTAFRSLKSTADKTLSLMLQRCEEQRKTRHALAVLARYRSFFEIPSRMRASLAKKDYVKLVEDFVHLKGHAGKASMALLKPVLDAATKTAMTANDELLHVLGDPDAVYCDQKQAISVVDALGITPKPSLLCVKTQLADMERILTSLSGPVVPIDAKARGVKPKETRSAPAAVVARSSAEIIADCGRLVRRFERGLWPVLCDTMALSTLSATEQEALHTSAADVLATCVRHLREQTLYTTQVSAEMIGSLHTIFLALDSLRPCPDSVLTAKLDVLKVTFCGQVRLDVVLAFFAAATHTAEARWSTSVETHGAAWAAAAASLQDTMHSADRADVLEAAAAVFDSTLSEWWRTLQPVLTQAIETNLSPTDAAHDAFCMVLLQSVVAHGQTLLALFGTLLSADVLVDDAPSSLASLVVVANCLAVPRRAGFVGFLNAMMESKVDVRSLSLSSTILECGKRFHESRVALLSATLDDEESFYVPESSTEVRPYVFSVLYHLVTWRSHVAYCIPLETESHVESLLSQCADQLQHFLAGRAEDANSCASSDEAQWQRTHLHVEASFFKKTLAAFVSKNATAWDTLIKRLSAHTSSNEVADLLSQVELQTQMYRLSLMK
;
A
#
# COMPACT_ATOMS: atom_id res chain seq x y z
N MET A 1 6.76 100.61 74.40
CA MET A 1 6.70 101.66 75.43
C MET A 1 7.97 102.49 75.31
N LEU A 2 7.87 103.63 74.65
CA LEU A 2 8.69 104.78 75.03
C LEU A 2 7.97 105.43 76.23
N PRO A 3 8.72 106.06 77.15
CA PRO A 3 8.49 107.48 77.31
C PRO A 3 9.78 108.30 77.49
N SER A 4 9.62 109.54 77.08
CA SER A 4 10.51 110.68 77.10
C SER A 4 10.16 111.64 78.26
N ASP A 5 10.99 112.68 78.35
CA ASP A 5 10.71 114.05 78.80
C ASP A 5 11.01 114.44 80.26
N ASP A 6 12.05 115.29 80.34
CA ASP A 6 12.10 116.60 80.98
C ASP A 6 11.92 116.73 82.51
N ASP A 7 13.01 117.13 83.18
CA ASP A 7 12.96 118.15 84.22
C ASP A 7 14.25 118.99 84.24
N ASP A 8 14.05 120.25 83.91
CA ASP A 8 14.96 121.38 83.89
C ASP A 8 15.01 122.04 85.29
N PHE A 9 15.79 123.11 85.46
CA PHE A 9 15.84 124.07 86.59
C PHE A 9 17.03 124.00 87.58
N LEU A 10 17.98 124.93 87.30
CA LEU A 10 18.80 125.69 88.24
C LEU A 10 19.98 124.98 88.92
N LYS A 11 21.16 125.11 88.33
CA LYS A 11 22.37 125.45 89.09
C LYS A 11 23.27 126.37 88.27
N GLU A 12 23.42 127.58 88.79
CA GLU A 12 24.37 128.60 88.35
C GLU A 12 25.71 127.95 87.97
N THR A 13 26.15 128.18 86.73
CA THR A 13 27.44 127.74 86.21
C THR A 13 28.56 128.49 86.93
N ILE A 14 28.99 127.96 88.07
CA ILE A 14 30.31 128.24 88.64
C ILE A 14 31.31 127.51 87.75
N ASP A 15 32.25 128.24 87.14
CA ASP A 15 33.20 127.66 86.18
C ASP A 15 33.90 126.42 86.77
N PRO A 16 33.85 125.24 86.09
CA PRO A 16 34.31 123.96 86.64
C PRO A 16 35.82 123.90 86.93
N LYS A 17 36.58 124.91 86.49
CA LYS A 17 38.02 125.07 86.76
C LYS A 17 38.32 125.66 88.15
N LEU A 18 37.34 126.31 88.80
CA LEU A 18 37.49 126.92 90.12
C LEU A 18 36.89 126.07 91.25
N ASP A 19 36.26 124.93 90.95
CA ASP A 19 35.60 124.10 91.95
C ASP A 19 36.49 122.92 92.39
N MET A 20 36.71 122.79 93.70
CA MET A 20 37.75 121.94 94.28
C MET A 20 37.42 120.43 94.23
N ASN A 21 36.20 120.07 93.83
CA ASN A 21 35.70 118.68 93.77
C ASN A 21 35.48 118.16 92.33
N SER A 22 35.85 118.95 91.31
CA SER A 22 35.72 118.55 89.90
C SER A 22 36.99 117.86 89.38
N VAL A 23 36.82 116.92 88.45
CA VAL A 23 37.93 116.16 87.83
C VAL A 23 38.84 117.05 86.95
N GLU A 24 38.37 118.25 86.57
CA GLU A 24 39.07 119.21 85.70
C GLU A 24 39.67 120.43 86.46
N PHE A 25 39.84 120.34 87.79
CA PHE A 25 40.33 121.42 88.66
C PHE A 25 41.73 121.95 88.27
N ASN A 26 41.90 123.27 88.22
CA ASN A 26 43.20 123.91 87.92
C ASN A 26 43.67 124.85 89.03
N ALA A 27 44.67 124.40 89.80
CA ALA A 27 45.13 125.04 91.02
C ALA A 27 45.69 126.46 90.83
N THR A 28 46.28 126.78 89.67
CA THR A 28 46.90 128.10 89.42
C THR A 28 45.86 129.19 89.18
N ALA A 29 44.77 128.87 88.47
CA ALA A 29 43.65 129.78 88.21
C ALA A 29 42.83 130.05 89.48
N PHE A 30 42.66 129.03 90.34
CA PHE A 30 41.99 129.15 91.62
C PHE A 30 42.74 130.10 92.59
N LEU A 31 44.06 129.96 92.69
CA LEU A 31 44.89 130.84 93.53
C LEU A 31 44.93 132.29 93.00
N ALA A 32 45.00 132.49 91.69
CA ALA A 32 45.03 133.82 91.08
C ALA A 32 43.72 134.61 91.28
N ALA A 33 42.56 133.95 91.30
CA ALA A 33 41.27 134.62 91.44
C ALA A 33 40.87 134.91 92.89
N LYS A 34 41.18 134.01 93.83
CA LYS A 34 40.74 134.13 95.24
C LYS A 34 41.78 134.75 96.18
N HIS A 35 43.08 134.66 95.85
CA HIS A 35 44.16 135.06 96.76
C HIS A 35 45.08 136.16 96.22
N ALA A 36 44.70 136.87 95.15
CA ALA A 36 45.50 137.92 94.51
C ALA A 36 46.05 138.98 95.49
N ASP A 37 45.26 139.37 96.50
CA ASP A 37 45.58 140.46 97.43
C ASP A 37 46.02 139.96 98.83
N THR A 38 46.21 138.65 99.02
CA THR A 38 46.51 138.08 100.35
C THR A 38 48.01 137.98 100.62
N LYS A 39 48.46 138.42 101.81
CA LYS A 39 49.87 138.37 102.24
C LYS A 39 50.29 136.92 102.55
N TYR A 40 51.54 136.57 102.21
CA TYR A 40 52.13 135.22 102.30
C TYR A 40 51.86 134.48 103.64
N ALA A 41 51.85 135.18 104.76
CA ALA A 41 51.58 134.59 106.07
C ALA A 41 50.17 133.96 106.18
N GLY A 42 49.16 134.51 105.48
CA GLY A 42 47.80 133.95 105.44
C GLY A 42 47.72 132.64 104.65
N LEU A 43 48.41 132.57 103.50
CA LEU A 43 48.46 131.37 102.67
C LEU A 43 49.10 130.17 103.37
N VAL A 44 50.14 130.40 104.19
CA VAL A 44 50.80 129.31 104.93
C VAL A 44 49.87 128.75 106.02
N ALA A 45 49.09 129.61 106.69
CA ALA A 45 48.10 129.16 107.67
C ALA A 45 46.97 128.37 107.01
N GLU A 46 46.49 128.81 105.84
CA GLU A 46 45.45 128.11 105.08
C GLU A 46 45.93 126.77 104.50
N LEU A 47 47.18 126.69 104.04
CA LEU A 47 47.78 125.43 103.58
C LEU A 47 47.85 124.39 104.71
N GLU A 48 48.21 124.81 105.92
CA GLU A 48 48.21 123.96 107.10
C GLU A 48 46.78 123.48 107.46
N THR A 49 45.75 124.31 107.28
CA THR A 49 44.35 123.87 107.46
C THR A 49 43.89 122.88 106.37
N LEU A 50 44.29 123.08 105.12
CA LEU A 50 43.92 122.18 104.02
C LEU A 50 44.62 120.82 104.16
N LYS A 51 45.90 120.81 104.54
CA LYS A 51 46.65 119.57 104.78
C LYS A 51 46.01 118.74 105.89
N ARG A 52 45.51 119.39 106.95
CA ARG A 52 44.68 118.73 107.98
C ARG A 52 43.38 118.18 107.40
N SER A 53 42.62 118.98 106.65
CA SER A 53 41.33 118.53 106.07
C SER A 53 41.48 117.34 105.09
N THR A 54 42.51 117.32 104.25
CA THR A 54 42.76 116.21 103.33
C THR A 54 43.19 114.95 104.08
N SER A 55 44.04 115.10 105.11
CA SER A 55 44.38 114.00 106.00
C SER A 55 43.14 113.40 106.63
N ASP A 56 42.27 114.22 107.22
CA ASP A 56 41.03 113.79 107.86
C ASP A 56 40.11 113.06 106.87
N LYS A 57 39.96 113.57 105.63
CA LYS A 57 39.15 112.90 104.59
C LYS A 57 39.74 111.56 104.15
N THR A 58 41.06 111.46 104.03
CA THR A 58 41.70 110.17 103.71
C THR A 58 41.59 109.17 104.85
N GLU A 59 41.60 109.63 106.09
CA GLU A 59 41.38 108.80 107.27
C GLU A 59 39.92 108.36 107.38
N GLN A 60 38.96 109.25 107.08
CA GLN A 60 37.54 108.92 106.95
C GLN A 60 37.27 107.91 105.82
N LEU A 61 37.95 108.03 104.67
CA LEU A 61 37.80 107.07 103.57
C LEU A 61 38.40 105.71 103.94
N LYS A 62 39.55 105.68 104.61
CA LYS A 62 40.12 104.44 105.15
C LYS A 62 39.21 103.82 106.20
N ALA A 63 38.58 104.61 107.06
CA ALA A 63 37.62 104.14 108.05
C ALA A 63 36.34 103.59 107.38
N LEU A 64 35.85 104.24 106.32
CA LEU A 64 34.67 103.79 105.57
C LEU A 64 34.94 102.53 104.75
N VAL A 65 36.10 102.47 104.09
CA VAL A 65 36.56 101.27 103.38
C VAL A 65 36.82 100.15 104.39
N ALA A 66 37.35 100.43 105.59
CA ALA A 66 37.49 99.43 106.64
C ALA A 66 36.14 98.97 107.23
N SER A 67 35.14 99.86 107.35
CA SER A 67 33.82 99.50 107.90
C SER A 67 32.92 98.78 106.90
N HIS A 68 33.12 98.98 105.59
CA HIS A 68 32.32 98.38 104.52
C HIS A 68 33.13 97.49 103.55
N PHE A 69 34.36 97.10 103.93
CA PHE A 69 35.26 96.31 103.08
C PHE A 69 34.61 95.00 102.65
N ASP A 70 34.00 94.30 103.60
CA ASP A 70 33.40 92.98 103.37
C ASP A 70 32.24 93.04 102.38
N GLN A 71 31.45 94.12 102.39
CA GLN A 71 30.34 94.30 101.45
C GLN A 71 30.84 94.60 100.03
N TYR A 72 31.89 95.41 99.90
CA TYR A 72 32.50 95.69 98.60
C TYR A 72 33.19 94.45 98.02
N LEU A 73 33.94 93.72 98.85
CA LEU A 73 34.61 92.49 98.42
C LEU A 73 33.59 91.42 98.04
N SER A 74 32.51 91.27 98.80
CA SER A 74 31.41 90.34 98.49
C SER A 74 30.71 90.68 97.17
N CYS A 75 30.40 91.96 96.90
CA CYS A 75 29.82 92.35 95.61
C CYS A 75 30.79 92.12 94.44
N HIS A 76 32.09 92.40 94.63
CA HIS A 76 33.09 92.17 93.60
C HIS A 76 33.30 90.67 93.32
N GLU A 77 33.33 89.84 94.37
CA GLU A 77 33.36 88.38 94.25
C GLU A 77 32.12 87.85 93.55
N ALA A 78 30.91 88.33 93.90
CA ALA A 78 29.67 87.94 93.23
C ALA A 78 29.65 88.33 91.75
N ILE A 79 30.14 89.52 91.38
CA ILE A 79 30.25 89.92 89.96
C ILE A 79 31.25 89.04 89.22
N ARG A 80 32.38 88.69 89.87
CA ARG A 80 33.36 87.78 89.29
C ARG A 80 32.78 86.38 89.10
N GLU A 81 32.06 85.87 90.09
CA GLU A 81 31.37 84.58 90.03
C GLU A 81 30.34 84.55 88.90
N VAL A 82 29.49 85.57 88.78
CA VAL A 82 28.53 85.70 87.66
C VAL A 82 29.25 85.81 86.31
N SER A 83 30.37 86.54 86.23
CA SER A 83 31.15 86.63 84.99
C SER A 83 31.78 85.29 84.61
N ASP A 84 32.23 84.50 85.59
CA ASP A 84 32.79 83.16 85.38
C ASP A 84 31.68 82.16 85.00
N GLU A 85 30.48 82.28 85.58
CA GLU A 85 29.28 81.50 85.22
C GLU A 85 28.81 81.81 83.78
N ILE A 86 28.73 83.08 83.38
CA ILE A 86 28.36 83.46 82.00
C ILE A 86 29.34 82.86 81.00
N ARG A 87 30.65 82.93 81.29
CA ARG A 87 31.68 82.31 80.44
C ARG A 87 31.54 80.79 80.37
N ALA A 88 31.23 80.13 81.48
CA ALA A 88 30.95 78.70 81.49
C ALA A 88 29.72 78.38 80.61
N HIS A 89 28.64 79.16 80.75
CA HIS A 89 27.41 78.98 79.99
C HIS A 89 27.57 79.25 78.48
N GLU A 90 28.39 80.22 78.09
CA GLU A 90 28.79 80.46 76.69
C GLU A 90 29.57 79.27 76.15
N SER A 91 30.55 78.76 76.89
CA SER A 91 31.35 77.59 76.49
C SER A 91 30.51 76.31 76.37
N ASP A 92 29.55 76.11 77.27
CA ASP A 92 28.63 74.98 77.24
C ASP A 92 27.61 75.10 76.10
N SER A 93 27.15 76.32 75.81
CA SER A 93 26.31 76.61 74.64
C SER A 93 27.05 76.33 73.32
N GLU A 94 28.32 76.74 73.20
CA GLU A 94 29.16 76.42 72.05
C GLU A 94 29.37 74.91 71.90
N ARG A 95 29.65 74.20 73.01
CA ARG A 95 29.75 72.73 73.03
C ARG A 95 28.44 72.06 72.63
N LEU A 96 27.30 72.56 73.09
CA LEU A 96 25.99 72.02 72.72
C LEU A 96 25.68 72.26 71.24
N THR A 97 25.93 73.46 70.71
CA THR A 97 25.67 73.75 69.29
C THR A 97 26.61 72.97 68.36
N THR A 98 27.85 72.71 68.77
CA THR A 98 28.79 71.87 68.02
C THR A 98 28.41 70.39 68.10
N ALA A 99 28.04 69.89 69.28
CA ALA A 99 27.48 68.54 69.46
C ALA A 99 26.20 68.36 68.63
N PHE A 100 25.27 69.32 68.66
CA PHE A 100 24.04 69.28 67.87
C PHE A 100 24.31 69.31 66.36
N ARG A 101 25.23 70.15 65.89
CA ARG A 101 25.65 70.15 64.47
C ARG A 101 26.29 68.83 64.07
N SER A 102 27.11 68.24 64.94
CA SER A 102 27.74 66.94 64.70
C SER A 102 26.71 65.81 64.68
N LEU A 103 25.74 65.83 65.61
CA LEU A 103 24.64 64.88 65.69
C LEU A 103 23.74 64.99 64.47
N LYS A 104 23.38 66.22 64.06
CA LYS A 104 22.59 66.48 62.85
C LYS A 104 23.30 65.98 61.60
N SER A 105 24.59 66.32 61.43
CA SER A 105 25.38 65.83 60.29
C SER A 105 25.47 64.30 60.27
N THR A 106 25.64 63.68 61.44
CA THR A 106 25.70 62.21 61.55
C THR A 106 24.32 61.60 61.28
N ALA A 107 23.24 62.17 61.82
CA ALA A 107 21.87 61.75 61.59
C ALA A 107 21.52 61.84 60.11
N ASP A 108 21.80 62.96 59.43
CA ASP A 108 21.56 63.16 58.00
C ASP A 108 22.32 62.14 57.15
N LYS A 109 23.58 61.84 57.50
CA LYS A 109 24.37 60.78 56.85
C LYS A 109 23.77 59.39 57.08
N THR A 110 23.33 59.08 58.30
CA THR A 110 22.71 57.78 58.59
C THR A 110 21.34 57.63 57.94
N LEU A 111 20.53 58.69 57.88
CA LEU A 111 19.25 58.73 57.21
C LEU A 111 19.40 58.58 55.70
N SER A 112 20.37 59.25 55.08
CA SER A 112 20.62 59.09 53.64
C SER A 112 21.06 57.67 53.31
N LEU A 113 21.95 57.08 54.11
CA LEU A 113 22.33 55.66 53.97
C LEU A 113 21.15 54.73 54.20
N MET A 114 20.27 55.03 55.17
CA MET A 114 19.07 54.23 55.43
C MET A 114 18.06 54.32 54.28
N LEU A 115 17.85 55.52 53.72
CA LEU A 115 16.99 55.74 52.57
C LEU A 115 17.53 55.01 51.34
N GLN A 116 18.84 55.11 51.07
CA GLN A 116 19.49 54.37 49.99
C GLN A 116 19.31 52.86 50.16
N ARG A 117 19.57 52.32 51.37
CA ARG A 117 19.36 50.89 51.67
C ARG A 117 17.89 50.49 51.52
N CYS A 118 16.95 51.35 51.88
CA CYS A 118 15.51 51.11 51.73
C CYS A 118 15.10 51.08 50.25
N GLU A 119 15.64 51.99 49.42
CA GLU A 119 15.45 51.98 47.97
C GLU A 119 16.05 50.73 47.31
N GLU A 120 17.28 50.37 47.68
CA GLU A 120 17.92 49.14 47.22
C GLU A 120 17.09 47.93 47.61
N GLN A 121 16.66 47.83 48.86
CA GLN A 121 15.80 46.76 49.33
C GLN A 121 14.45 46.72 48.59
N ARG A 122 13.85 47.88 48.30
CA ARG A 122 12.61 47.97 47.50
C ARG A 122 12.85 47.48 46.07
N LYS A 123 13.96 47.87 45.44
CA LYS A 123 14.36 47.37 44.12
C LYS A 123 14.56 45.85 44.14
N THR A 124 15.26 45.31 45.15
CA THR A 124 15.46 43.87 45.31
C THR A 124 14.14 43.13 45.53
N ARG A 125 13.25 43.65 46.38
CA ARG A 125 11.90 43.09 46.59
C ARG A 125 11.06 43.13 45.32
N HIS A 126 11.08 44.26 44.61
CA HIS A 126 10.34 44.41 43.36
C HIS A 126 10.87 43.44 42.29
N ALA A 127 12.19 43.35 42.13
CA ALA A 127 12.82 42.38 41.23
C ALA A 127 12.45 40.94 41.62
N LEU A 128 12.49 40.59 42.90
CA LEU A 128 12.10 39.26 43.38
C LEU A 128 10.61 38.97 43.15
N ALA A 129 9.72 39.95 43.34
CA ALA A 129 8.29 39.80 43.06
C ALA A 129 8.02 39.61 41.55
N VAL A 130 8.72 40.35 40.70
CA VAL A 130 8.64 40.20 39.23
C VAL A 130 9.17 38.83 38.82
N LEU A 131 10.33 38.41 39.32
CA LEU A 131 10.91 37.10 39.03
C LEU A 131 10.03 35.95 39.53
N ALA A 132 9.44 36.06 40.72
CA ALA A 132 8.51 35.06 41.26
C ALA A 132 7.24 34.94 40.40
N ARG A 133 6.70 36.07 39.93
CA ARG A 133 5.52 36.11 39.06
C ARG A 133 5.79 35.52 37.67
N TYR A 134 6.98 35.76 37.09
CA TYR A 134 7.34 35.29 35.75
C TYR A 134 8.15 33.99 35.72
N ARG A 135 8.45 33.40 36.88
CA ARG A 135 9.26 32.18 37.02
C ARG A 135 8.78 31.05 36.11
N SER A 136 7.49 30.77 36.13
CA SER A 136 6.90 29.70 35.31
C SER A 136 7.08 29.92 33.81
N PHE A 137 7.16 31.18 33.35
CA PHE A 137 7.36 31.52 31.94
C PHE A 137 8.82 31.38 31.50
N PHE A 138 9.78 31.67 32.39
CA PHE A 138 11.21 31.42 32.10
C PHE A 138 11.56 29.94 32.08
N GLU A 139 10.79 29.11 32.79
CA GLU A 139 10.94 27.66 32.77
C GLU A 139 10.36 27.02 31.48
N ILE A 140 9.42 27.67 30.77
CA ILE A 140 8.79 27.14 29.55
C ILE A 140 9.80 26.73 28.46
N PRO A 141 10.78 27.55 28.03
CA PRO A 141 11.73 27.13 27.00
C PRO A 141 12.57 25.92 27.41
N SER A 142 12.89 25.79 28.70
CA SER A 142 13.62 24.62 29.21
C SER A 142 12.75 23.35 29.18
N ARG A 143 11.46 23.48 29.52
CA ARG A 143 10.49 22.39 29.38
C ARG A 143 10.26 22.03 27.92
N MET A 144 10.14 23.00 27.03
CA MET A 144 10.01 22.76 25.59
C MET A 144 11.21 22.00 25.03
N ARG A 145 12.45 22.35 25.42
CA ARG A 145 13.64 21.58 25.01
C ARG A 145 13.64 20.17 25.59
N ALA A 146 13.18 19.98 26.82
CA ALA A 146 13.05 18.66 27.42
C ALA A 146 11.95 17.81 26.75
N SER A 147 10.84 18.43 26.35
CA SER A 147 9.75 17.79 25.60
C SER A 147 10.18 17.44 24.18
N LEU A 148 11.00 18.28 23.52
CA LEU A 148 11.63 17.99 22.23
C LEU A 148 12.54 16.76 22.34
N ALA A 149 13.40 16.70 23.36
CA ALA A 149 14.28 15.55 23.58
C ALA A 149 13.51 14.24 23.86
N LYS A 150 12.29 14.33 24.41
CA LYS A 150 11.42 13.19 24.69
C LYS A 150 10.46 12.85 23.54
N LYS A 151 10.43 13.64 22.46
CA LYS A 151 9.46 13.56 21.35
C LYS A 151 7.98 13.72 21.77
N ASP A 152 7.73 14.37 22.91
CA ASP A 152 6.39 14.68 23.42
C ASP A 152 5.88 15.98 22.76
N TYR A 153 5.51 15.92 21.47
CA TYR A 153 5.17 17.11 20.68
C TYR A 153 3.86 17.79 21.11
N VAL A 154 2.89 17.05 21.68
CA VAL A 154 1.59 17.61 22.12
C VAL A 154 1.78 18.59 23.28
N LYS A 155 2.56 18.20 24.30
CA LYS A 155 2.87 19.07 25.45
C LYS A 155 3.71 20.27 25.05
N LEU A 156 4.60 20.10 24.06
CA LEU A 156 5.42 21.17 23.51
C LEU A 156 4.55 22.27 22.87
N VAL A 157 3.50 21.88 22.16
CA VAL A 157 2.54 22.80 21.55
C VAL A 157 1.71 23.53 22.59
N GLU A 158 1.18 22.83 23.60
CA GLU A 158 0.41 23.44 24.68
C GLU A 158 1.23 24.50 25.44
N ASP A 159 2.48 24.18 25.77
CA ASP A 159 3.43 25.11 26.41
C ASP A 159 3.74 26.33 25.51
N PHE A 160 3.86 26.13 24.18
CA PHE A 160 4.12 27.19 23.22
C PHE A 160 2.91 28.12 23.01
N VAL A 161 1.70 27.56 22.86
CA VAL A 161 0.45 28.33 22.72
C VAL A 161 0.17 29.11 24.01
N HIS A 162 0.41 28.50 25.17
CA HIS A 162 0.31 29.16 26.46
C HIS A 162 1.28 30.34 26.58
N LEU A 163 2.53 30.19 26.13
CA LEU A 163 3.52 31.27 26.09
C LEU A 163 3.09 32.39 25.12
N LYS A 164 2.64 32.04 23.91
CA LYS A 164 2.22 32.99 22.86
C LYS A 164 0.99 33.81 23.27
N GLY A 165 0.01 33.18 23.92
CA GLY A 165 -1.20 33.86 24.42
C GLY A 165 -0.93 34.85 25.56
N HIS A 166 0.14 34.64 26.34
CA HIS A 166 0.56 35.55 27.42
C HIS A 166 1.54 36.63 26.95
N ALA A 167 2.28 36.39 25.86
CA ALA A 167 3.18 37.37 25.26
C ALA A 167 2.44 38.63 24.76
N GLY A 168 1.17 38.50 24.37
CA GLY A 168 0.32 39.65 24.00
C GLY A 168 -0.19 40.47 25.19
N LYS A 169 -0.15 39.93 26.41
CA LYS A 169 -0.74 40.54 27.63
C LYS A 169 0.30 41.09 28.61
N ALA A 170 1.59 40.77 28.45
CA ALA A 170 2.65 41.10 29.40
C ALA A 170 3.82 41.84 28.72
N SER A 171 4.50 42.68 29.50
CA SER A 171 5.60 43.57 29.11
C SER A 171 6.50 43.00 28.00
N MET A 172 6.43 43.62 26.82
CA MET A 172 7.11 43.18 25.60
C MET A 172 8.63 43.06 25.72
N ALA A 173 9.27 43.74 26.68
CA ALA A 173 10.72 43.78 26.79
C ALA A 173 11.32 42.53 27.47
N LEU A 174 10.66 41.95 28.48
CA LEU A 174 11.20 40.81 29.24
C LEU A 174 10.88 39.47 28.59
N LEU A 175 9.74 39.36 27.90
CA LEU A 175 9.28 38.11 27.29
C LEU A 175 9.77 37.91 25.86
N LYS A 176 10.25 38.95 25.16
CA LYS A 176 10.70 38.84 23.77
C LYS A 176 11.88 37.87 23.58
N PRO A 177 12.96 37.90 24.39
CA PRO A 177 14.04 36.92 24.26
C PRO A 177 13.61 35.48 24.59
N VAL A 178 12.66 35.32 25.52
CA VAL A 178 12.09 34.03 25.93
C VAL A 178 11.22 33.47 24.80
N LEU A 179 10.41 34.33 24.19
CA LEU A 179 9.59 34.02 23.02
C LEU A 179 10.48 33.66 21.84
N ASP A 180 11.57 34.40 21.57
CA ASP A 180 12.52 34.11 20.50
C ASP A 180 13.24 32.76 20.70
N ALA A 181 13.56 32.40 21.95
CA ALA A 181 14.12 31.08 22.27
C ALA A 181 13.08 29.96 22.11
N ALA A 182 11.82 30.21 22.48
CA ALA A 182 10.72 29.27 22.31
C ALA A 182 10.33 29.08 20.84
N THR A 183 10.32 30.15 20.03
CA THR A 183 10.04 30.08 18.59
C THR A 183 11.17 29.36 17.85
N LYS A 184 12.44 29.54 18.22
CA LYS A 184 13.54 28.73 17.69
C LYS A 184 13.37 27.24 18.01
N THR A 185 12.96 26.91 19.23
CA THR A 185 12.72 25.52 19.65
C THR A 185 11.48 24.93 18.94
N ALA A 186 10.47 25.76 18.69
CA ALA A 186 9.30 25.40 17.89
C ALA A 186 9.64 25.22 16.40
N MET A 187 10.57 26.02 15.84
CA MET A 187 11.07 25.86 14.48
C MET A 187 11.85 24.55 14.32
N THR A 188 12.75 24.22 15.25
CA THR A 188 13.45 22.91 15.21
C THR A 188 12.48 21.74 15.33
N ALA A 189 11.45 21.86 16.18
CA ALA A 189 10.40 20.85 16.27
C ALA A 189 9.59 20.74 14.97
N ASN A 190 9.29 21.88 14.33
CA ASN A 190 8.58 21.93 13.05
C ASN A 190 9.41 21.27 11.93
N ASP A 191 10.72 21.52 11.87
CA ASP A 191 11.60 20.91 10.87
C ASP A 191 11.72 19.38 11.06
N GLU A 192 11.82 18.90 12.31
CA GLU A 192 11.78 17.47 12.62
C GLU A 192 10.43 16.84 12.25
N LEU A 193 9.31 17.51 12.55
CA LEU A 193 7.98 17.04 12.20
C LEU A 193 7.74 17.05 10.69
N LEU A 194 8.28 18.04 9.96
CA LEU A 194 8.24 18.10 8.50
C LEU A 194 9.07 16.96 7.88
N HIS A 195 10.19 16.56 8.48
CA HIS A 195 10.93 15.37 8.07
C HIS A 195 10.09 14.10 8.29
N VAL A 196 9.44 13.96 9.44
CA VAL A 196 8.56 12.82 9.75
C VAL A 196 7.32 12.78 8.84
N LEU A 197 6.83 13.94 8.39
CA LEU A 197 5.74 14.05 7.40
C LEU A 197 6.20 13.70 5.98
N GLY A 198 7.48 13.90 5.66
CA GLY A 198 8.10 13.47 4.41
C GLY A 198 8.45 11.97 4.37
N ASP A 199 8.54 11.32 5.54
CA ASP A 199 8.91 9.91 5.61
C ASP A 199 7.83 8.99 5.01
N PRO A 200 8.20 8.11 4.05
CA PRO A 200 7.25 7.41 3.18
C PRO A 200 6.41 6.33 3.86
N ASP A 201 6.82 5.86 5.04
CA ASP A 201 6.21 4.75 5.77
C ASP A 201 5.50 5.17 7.07
N ALA A 202 5.33 6.48 7.31
CA ALA A 202 4.70 6.97 8.54
C ALA A 202 3.22 6.56 8.63
N VAL A 203 2.82 6.01 9.77
CA VAL A 203 1.46 5.53 10.04
C VAL A 203 0.49 6.72 10.09
N TYR A 204 -0.73 6.55 9.57
CA TYR A 204 -1.78 7.59 9.55
C TYR A 204 -1.98 8.32 10.89
N CYS A 205 -1.90 7.61 12.03
CA CYS A 205 -2.01 8.22 13.36
C CYS A 205 -0.88 9.21 13.67
N ASP A 206 0.35 8.88 13.29
CA ASP A 206 1.52 9.74 13.50
C ASP A 206 1.49 10.94 12.56
N GLN A 207 1.04 10.74 11.31
CA GLN A 207 0.83 11.82 10.34
C GLN A 207 -0.29 12.76 10.80
N LYS A 208 -1.42 12.24 11.31
CA LYS A 208 -2.53 13.06 11.83
C LYS A 208 -2.13 13.83 13.09
N GLN A 209 -1.39 13.19 13.99
CA GLN A 209 -0.87 13.83 15.18
C GLN A 209 0.15 14.92 14.82
N ALA A 210 1.08 14.64 13.90
CA ALA A 210 2.05 15.62 13.39
C ALA A 210 1.35 16.80 12.70
N ILE A 211 0.35 16.55 11.84
CA ILE A 211 -0.45 17.60 11.20
C ILE A 211 -1.15 18.47 12.25
N SER A 212 -1.79 17.87 13.27
CA SER A 212 -2.47 18.63 14.34
C SER A 212 -1.50 19.48 15.17
N VAL A 213 -0.30 18.96 15.43
CA VAL A 213 0.76 19.64 16.17
C VAL A 213 1.33 20.80 15.36
N VAL A 214 1.58 20.60 14.06
CA VAL A 214 2.10 21.65 13.17
C VAL A 214 1.05 22.76 12.94
N ASP A 215 -0.22 22.40 12.81
CA ASP A 215 -1.31 23.37 12.66
C ASP A 215 -1.46 24.23 13.93
N ALA A 216 -1.32 23.61 15.11
CA ALA A 216 -1.35 24.31 16.39
C ALA A 216 -0.09 25.17 16.66
N LEU A 217 1.07 24.85 16.06
CA LEU A 217 2.26 25.72 16.09
C LEU A 217 2.06 26.98 15.24
N GLY A 218 1.27 26.90 14.15
CA GLY A 218 0.90 28.03 13.31
C GLY A 218 2.09 28.73 12.64
N ILE A 219 3.21 28.02 12.46
CA ILE A 219 4.44 28.50 11.80
C ILE A 219 4.37 28.25 10.28
N THR A 220 3.72 27.16 9.87
CA THR A 220 3.59 26.73 8.47
C THR A 220 2.14 26.88 8.02
N PRO A 221 1.82 27.65 6.95
CA PRO A 221 0.45 27.71 6.44
C PRO A 221 0.05 26.39 5.78
N LYS A 222 -1.14 25.86 6.13
CA LYS A 222 -1.76 24.65 5.56
C LYS A 222 -0.81 23.43 5.49
N PRO A 223 -0.32 22.92 6.63
CA PRO A 223 0.66 21.83 6.69
C PRO A 223 0.15 20.51 6.10
N SER A 224 -1.16 20.28 6.15
CA SER A 224 -1.80 19.11 5.57
C SER A 224 -1.73 19.09 4.03
N LEU A 225 -1.88 20.25 3.39
CA LEU A 225 -1.76 20.43 1.95
C LEU A 225 -0.31 20.25 1.48
N LEU A 226 0.67 20.76 2.24
CA LEU A 226 2.09 20.56 1.96
C LEU A 226 2.50 19.09 2.09
N CYS A 227 2.00 18.38 3.11
CA CYS A 227 2.24 16.95 3.29
C CYS A 227 1.72 16.14 2.09
N VAL A 228 0.47 16.39 1.68
CA VAL A 228 -0.12 15.66 0.55
C VAL A 228 0.62 15.98 -0.76
N LYS A 229 0.94 17.25 -1.03
CA LYS A 229 1.66 17.63 -2.26
C LYS A 229 3.08 17.07 -2.33
N THR A 230 3.82 17.07 -1.22
CA THR A 230 5.18 16.52 -1.17
C THR A 230 5.16 15.00 -1.35
N GLN A 231 4.25 14.30 -0.68
CA GLN A 231 4.12 12.85 -0.84
C GLN A 231 3.64 12.46 -2.25
N LEU A 232 2.70 13.20 -2.85
CA LEU A 232 2.28 12.97 -4.24
C LEU A 232 3.43 13.21 -5.23
N ALA A 233 4.20 14.30 -5.06
CA ALA A 233 5.36 14.59 -5.91
C ALA A 233 6.47 13.53 -5.79
N ASP A 234 6.67 12.96 -4.60
CA ASP A 234 7.60 11.85 -4.39
C ASP A 234 7.12 10.57 -5.08
N MET A 235 5.81 10.28 -5.04
CA MET A 235 5.22 9.17 -5.78
C MET A 235 5.33 9.36 -7.30
N GLU A 236 5.09 10.57 -7.81
CA GLU A 236 5.30 10.92 -9.21
C GLU A 236 6.77 10.76 -9.62
N ARG A 237 7.72 11.12 -8.75
CA ARG A 237 9.16 10.90 -8.98
C ARG A 237 9.52 9.41 -9.04
N ILE A 238 8.94 8.60 -8.16
CA ILE A 238 9.15 7.15 -8.18
C ILE A 238 8.57 6.56 -9.48
N LEU A 239 7.36 6.96 -9.88
CA LEU A 239 6.72 6.50 -11.12
C LEU A 239 7.46 6.92 -12.38
N THR A 240 7.95 8.16 -12.43
CA THR A 240 8.80 8.63 -13.55
C THR A 240 10.13 7.88 -13.59
N SER A 241 10.73 7.53 -12.44
CA SER A 241 11.92 6.68 -12.38
C SER A 241 11.68 5.24 -12.85
N LEU A 242 10.44 4.75 -12.79
CA LEU A 242 10.04 3.45 -13.33
C LEU A 242 9.86 3.50 -14.86
N SER A 243 9.62 4.69 -15.42
CA SER A 243 9.48 4.93 -16.87
C SER A 243 10.79 5.30 -17.60
N GLY A 244 11.80 5.80 -16.89
CA GLY A 244 13.06 6.28 -17.48
C GLY A 244 14.18 5.22 -17.54
N PRO A 245 15.11 5.29 -18.52
CA PRO A 245 16.33 4.49 -18.48
C PRO A 245 17.18 4.90 -17.26
N VAL A 246 17.58 3.92 -16.44
CA VAL A 246 18.33 4.16 -15.20
C VAL A 246 19.69 4.79 -15.51
N VAL A 247 19.89 6.05 -15.10
CA VAL A 247 21.24 6.59 -14.85
C VAL A 247 21.63 6.16 -13.44
N PRO A 248 22.72 5.40 -13.25
CA PRO A 248 23.14 4.95 -11.93
C PRO A 248 23.51 6.16 -11.08
N ILE A 249 22.86 6.30 -9.92
CA ILE A 249 23.22 7.30 -8.92
C ILE A 249 24.44 6.77 -8.16
N ASP A 250 25.51 7.56 -8.17
CA ASP A 250 26.81 7.31 -7.55
C ASP A 250 26.71 6.90 -6.07
N ALA A 251 27.01 5.63 -5.78
CA ALA A 251 27.32 5.17 -4.43
C ALA A 251 28.79 5.47 -4.10
N LYS A 252 29.10 6.72 -3.72
CA LYS A 252 30.36 7.05 -3.02
C LYS A 252 30.16 6.91 -1.51
N ALA A 253 30.59 5.78 -0.94
CA ALA A 253 31.41 5.74 0.28
C ALA A 253 31.66 4.30 0.76
N ARG A 254 32.81 3.74 0.35
CA ARG A 254 33.85 3.07 1.17
C ARG A 254 34.58 2.06 0.31
N GLY A 255 35.79 2.43 -0.09
CA GLY A 255 36.64 1.61 -0.95
C GLY A 255 37.44 0.57 -0.19
N VAL A 256 37.77 -0.52 -0.88
CA VAL A 256 39.10 -1.14 -0.98
C VAL A 256 39.22 -1.77 -2.38
N LYS A 257 40.36 -1.54 -3.07
CA LYS A 257 40.77 -2.07 -4.40
C LYS A 257 41.01 -3.60 -4.35
N PRO A 258 40.93 -4.40 -5.45
CA PRO A 258 41.84 -4.26 -6.61
C PRO A 258 41.35 -4.68 -8.03
N LYS A 259 41.83 -3.88 -9.00
CA LYS A 259 42.53 -4.23 -10.26
C LYS A 259 41.82 -5.02 -11.39
N GLU A 260 41.49 -4.23 -12.44
CA GLU A 260 41.65 -4.47 -13.89
C GLU A 260 41.35 -5.86 -14.47
N THR A 261 40.21 -5.98 -15.17
CA THR A 261 40.17 -6.53 -16.54
C THR A 261 38.93 -6.04 -17.30
N ARG A 262 39.19 -5.31 -18.39
CA ARG A 262 38.45 -5.24 -19.68
C ARG A 262 36.91 -5.10 -19.68
N SER A 263 36.51 -3.85 -19.93
CA SER A 263 35.45 -3.40 -20.85
C SER A 263 34.50 -4.44 -21.46
N ALA A 264 33.25 -4.42 -21.01
CA ALA A 264 32.07 -4.73 -21.81
C ALA A 264 31.13 -3.50 -21.79
N PRO A 265 30.45 -3.14 -22.89
CA PRO A 265 29.51 -2.03 -22.89
C PRO A 265 28.35 -2.35 -21.94
N ALA A 266 27.97 -1.38 -21.12
CA ALA A 266 26.90 -1.49 -20.13
C ALA A 266 25.59 -1.90 -20.83
N ALA A 267 25.20 -3.17 -20.65
CA ALA A 267 23.87 -3.63 -20.99
C ALA A 267 22.88 -2.82 -20.14
N VAL A 268 21.97 -2.12 -20.80
CA VAL A 268 20.79 -1.52 -20.19
C VAL A 268 19.98 -2.67 -19.60
N VAL A 269 20.12 -2.91 -18.29
CA VAL A 269 19.32 -3.92 -17.59
C VAL A 269 17.92 -3.33 -17.45
N ALA A 270 17.01 -3.74 -18.33
CA ALA A 270 15.58 -3.51 -18.12
C ALA A 270 15.19 -4.11 -16.76
N ARG A 271 14.56 -3.32 -15.88
CA ARG A 271 14.02 -3.83 -14.61
C ARG A 271 13.07 -4.99 -14.89
N SER A 272 13.11 -6.03 -14.06
CA SER A 272 12.19 -7.16 -14.24
C SER A 272 10.75 -6.70 -14.01
N SER A 273 9.80 -7.23 -14.79
CA SER A 273 8.37 -6.94 -14.63
C SER A 273 7.88 -7.20 -13.20
N ALA A 274 8.46 -8.20 -12.51
CA ALA A 274 8.19 -8.52 -11.11
C ALA A 274 8.60 -7.40 -10.13
N GLU A 275 9.75 -6.74 -10.36
CA GLU A 275 10.19 -5.60 -9.54
C GLU A 275 9.26 -4.40 -9.71
N ILE A 276 8.83 -4.11 -10.94
CA ILE A 276 7.91 -3.01 -11.23
C ILE A 276 6.55 -3.26 -10.57
N ILE A 277 6.03 -4.49 -10.63
CA ILE A 277 4.77 -4.85 -9.95
C ILE A 277 4.91 -4.73 -8.43
N ALA A 278 6.03 -5.15 -7.87
CA ALA A 278 6.29 -5.02 -6.43
C ALA A 278 6.38 -3.54 -5.99
N ASP A 279 7.03 -2.69 -6.78
CA ASP A 279 7.13 -1.24 -6.53
C ASP A 279 5.76 -0.55 -6.65
N CYS A 280 4.99 -0.85 -7.70
CA CYS A 280 3.62 -0.35 -7.83
C CYS A 280 2.73 -0.83 -6.67
N GLY A 281 2.89 -2.08 -6.22
CA GLY A 281 2.16 -2.59 -5.06
C GLY A 281 2.53 -1.89 -3.75
N ARG A 282 3.81 -1.54 -3.54
CA ARG A 282 4.24 -0.70 -2.41
C ARG A 282 3.60 0.69 -2.47
N LEU A 283 3.54 1.31 -3.65
CA LEU A 283 2.91 2.62 -3.84
C LEU A 283 1.41 2.60 -3.54
N VAL A 284 0.67 1.60 -4.03
CA VAL A 284 -0.77 1.48 -3.76
C VAL A 284 -1.04 1.23 -2.28
N ARG A 285 -0.24 0.39 -1.59
CA ARG A 285 -0.37 0.19 -0.14
C ARG A 285 -0.02 1.43 0.67
N ARG A 286 0.97 2.22 0.23
CA ARG A 286 1.30 3.53 0.84
C ARG A 286 0.13 4.50 0.70
N PHE A 287 -0.53 4.46 -0.46
CA PHE A 287 -1.72 5.25 -0.72
C PHE A 287 -2.88 4.83 0.21
N GLU A 288 -3.14 3.53 0.35
CA GLU A 288 -4.18 2.97 1.22
C GLU A 288 -3.96 3.26 2.72
N ARG A 289 -2.74 3.04 3.24
CA ARG A 289 -2.47 3.06 4.68
C ARG A 289 -2.30 4.45 5.29
N GLY A 290 -2.01 5.47 4.50
CA GLY A 290 -1.64 6.80 5.01
C GLY A 290 -2.19 7.95 4.18
N LEU A 291 -1.80 8.02 2.90
CA LEU A 291 -2.05 9.20 2.09
C LEU A 291 -3.54 9.41 1.76
N TRP A 292 -4.31 8.35 1.51
CA TRP A 292 -5.71 8.46 1.14
C TRP A 292 -6.62 8.94 2.29
N PRO A 293 -6.52 8.41 3.52
CA PRO A 293 -7.23 8.99 4.66
C PRO A 293 -6.83 10.44 4.96
N VAL A 294 -5.55 10.82 4.80
CA VAL A 294 -5.11 12.21 4.95
C VAL A 294 -5.72 13.10 3.87
N LEU A 295 -5.72 12.66 2.61
CA LEU A 295 -6.42 13.33 1.50
C LEU A 295 -7.90 13.56 1.84
N CYS A 296 -8.63 12.54 2.27
CA CYS A 296 -10.03 12.65 2.67
C CYS A 296 -10.25 13.65 3.81
N ASP A 297 -9.41 13.61 4.85
CA ASP A 297 -9.47 14.54 5.98
C ASP A 297 -9.16 15.99 5.54
N THR A 298 -8.19 16.19 4.63
CA THR A 298 -7.89 17.51 4.07
C THR A 298 -9.01 18.07 3.24
N MET A 299 -9.68 17.24 2.45
CA MET A 299 -10.82 17.64 1.63
C MET A 299 -12.06 17.96 2.47
N ALA A 300 -12.23 17.32 3.64
CA ALA A 300 -13.32 17.60 4.58
C ALA A 300 -13.13 18.90 5.38
N LEU A 301 -11.89 19.34 5.59
CA LEU A 301 -11.57 20.63 6.19
C LEU A 301 -11.80 21.72 5.13
N SER A 302 -12.90 22.46 5.25
CA SER A 302 -13.39 23.51 4.34
C SER A 302 -12.50 24.77 4.21
N THR A 303 -11.18 24.64 4.31
CA THR A 303 -10.18 25.72 4.31
C THR A 303 -9.37 25.82 3.00
N LEU A 304 -9.56 24.92 2.04
CA LEU A 304 -8.91 24.94 0.72
C LEU A 304 -9.67 25.81 -0.29
N SER A 305 -8.94 26.45 -1.21
CA SER A 305 -9.57 27.12 -2.37
C SER A 305 -9.96 26.10 -3.45
N ALA A 306 -10.96 26.40 -4.27
CA ALA A 306 -11.42 25.52 -5.36
C ALA A 306 -10.28 25.10 -6.31
N THR A 307 -9.34 26.01 -6.58
CA THR A 307 -8.14 25.74 -7.40
C THR A 307 -7.14 24.78 -6.74
N GLU A 308 -7.01 24.83 -5.41
CA GLU A 308 -6.14 23.92 -4.66
C GLU A 308 -6.74 22.52 -4.57
N GLN A 309 -8.07 22.43 -4.44
CA GLN A 309 -8.81 21.16 -4.46
C GLN A 309 -8.71 20.49 -5.83
N GLU A 310 -8.95 21.23 -6.92
CA GLU A 310 -8.86 20.70 -8.29
C GLU A 310 -7.46 20.17 -8.61
N ALA A 311 -6.40 20.90 -8.25
CA ALA A 311 -5.02 20.46 -8.44
C ALA A 311 -4.65 19.19 -7.64
N LEU A 312 -5.25 19.03 -6.44
CA LEU A 312 -5.06 17.84 -5.61
C LEU A 312 -5.76 16.63 -6.23
N HIS A 313 -6.98 16.83 -6.75
CA HIS A 313 -7.73 15.79 -7.45
C HIS A 313 -7.02 15.33 -8.72
N THR A 314 -6.46 16.25 -9.51
CA THR A 314 -5.71 15.89 -10.72
C THR A 314 -4.46 15.12 -10.38
N SER A 315 -3.62 15.59 -9.45
CA SER A 315 -2.36 14.89 -9.10
C SER A 315 -2.61 13.51 -8.48
N ALA A 316 -3.57 13.37 -7.56
CA ALA A 316 -3.91 12.06 -6.99
C ALA A 316 -4.45 11.08 -8.04
N ALA A 317 -5.31 11.55 -8.95
CA ALA A 317 -5.84 10.72 -10.02
C ALA A 317 -4.76 10.35 -11.04
N ASP A 318 -3.85 11.27 -11.38
CA ASP A 318 -2.77 11.04 -12.34
C ASP A 318 -1.75 10.03 -11.80
N VAL A 319 -1.39 10.10 -10.51
CA VAL A 319 -0.52 9.11 -9.84
C VAL A 319 -1.13 7.71 -9.90
N LEU A 320 -2.41 7.57 -9.52
CA LEU A 320 -3.10 6.28 -9.55
C LEU A 320 -3.28 5.75 -10.99
N ALA A 321 -3.66 6.60 -11.94
CA ALA A 321 -3.80 6.24 -13.35
C ALA A 321 -2.46 5.82 -13.96
N THR A 322 -1.37 6.48 -13.59
CA THR A 322 -0.01 6.14 -14.03
C THR A 322 0.46 4.80 -13.45
N CYS A 323 0.19 4.53 -12.16
CA CYS A 323 0.42 3.21 -11.55
C CYS A 323 -0.34 2.11 -12.30
N VAL A 324 -1.64 2.31 -12.54
CA VAL A 324 -2.50 1.33 -13.24
C VAL A 324 -2.05 1.12 -14.68
N ARG A 325 -1.65 2.18 -15.38
CA ARG A 325 -1.10 2.08 -16.75
C ARG A 325 0.18 1.25 -16.77
N HIS A 326 1.12 1.50 -15.86
CA HIS A 326 2.36 0.72 -15.79
C HIS A 326 2.09 -0.74 -15.43
N LEU A 327 1.18 -1.02 -14.49
CA LEU A 327 0.77 -2.38 -14.18
C LEU A 327 0.17 -3.08 -15.40
N ARG A 328 -0.73 -2.40 -16.13
CA ARG A 328 -1.36 -2.93 -17.34
C ARG A 328 -0.34 -3.23 -18.46
N GLU A 329 0.61 -2.33 -18.69
CA GLU A 329 1.68 -2.54 -19.68
C GLU A 329 2.52 -3.75 -19.29
N GLN A 330 2.97 -3.85 -18.04
CA GLN A 330 3.80 -4.97 -17.60
C GLN A 330 3.06 -6.31 -17.60
N THR A 331 1.75 -6.32 -17.37
CA THR A 331 0.95 -7.55 -17.37
C THR A 331 0.56 -8.04 -18.76
N LEU A 332 0.38 -7.15 -19.73
CA LEU A 332 -0.02 -7.53 -21.10
C LEU A 332 1.17 -7.93 -21.99
N TYR A 333 2.36 -7.38 -21.73
CA TYR A 333 3.56 -7.66 -22.55
C TYR A 333 4.47 -8.76 -21.98
N THR A 334 4.16 -9.32 -20.82
CA THR A 334 4.92 -10.43 -20.24
C THR A 334 4.46 -11.77 -20.83
N THR A 335 5.38 -12.46 -21.50
CA THR A 335 5.13 -13.76 -22.15
C THR A 335 4.97 -14.94 -21.18
N GLN A 336 5.25 -14.75 -19.88
CA GLN A 336 5.11 -15.77 -18.84
C GLN A 336 4.45 -15.18 -17.59
N VAL A 337 3.13 -15.32 -17.49
CA VAL A 337 2.39 -14.98 -16.26
C VAL A 337 2.55 -16.14 -15.28
N SER A 338 3.17 -15.90 -14.12
CA SER A 338 3.34 -16.91 -13.06
C SER A 338 2.23 -16.80 -12.00
N ALA A 339 1.97 -17.89 -11.28
CA ALA A 339 1.03 -17.89 -10.16
C ALA A 339 1.42 -16.90 -9.04
N GLU A 340 2.73 -16.72 -8.79
CA GLU A 340 3.25 -15.74 -7.82
C GLU A 340 2.96 -14.29 -8.26
N MET A 341 3.09 -14.00 -9.56
CA MET A 341 2.77 -12.69 -10.13
C MET A 341 1.27 -12.37 -9.95
N ILE A 342 0.39 -13.33 -10.19
CA ILE A 342 -1.06 -13.17 -9.96
C ILE A 342 -1.36 -12.96 -8.47
N GLY A 343 -0.72 -13.73 -7.58
CA GLY A 343 -0.86 -13.52 -6.14
C GLY A 343 -0.45 -12.11 -5.72
N SER A 344 0.66 -11.59 -6.26
CA SER A 344 1.10 -10.21 -6.00
C SER A 344 0.09 -9.18 -6.51
N LEU A 345 -0.42 -9.33 -7.73
CA LEU A 345 -1.42 -8.45 -8.34
C LEU A 345 -2.75 -8.50 -7.59
N HIS A 346 -3.14 -9.67 -7.10
CA HIS A 346 -4.33 -9.84 -6.27
C HIS A 346 -4.29 -8.98 -5.01
N THR A 347 -3.14 -8.92 -4.33
CA THR A 347 -2.99 -8.01 -3.18
C THR A 347 -3.07 -6.53 -3.55
N ILE A 348 -2.71 -6.18 -4.78
CA ILE A 348 -2.80 -4.80 -5.30
C ILE A 348 -4.26 -4.47 -5.66
N PHE A 349 -4.99 -5.39 -6.28
CA PHE A 349 -6.43 -5.22 -6.54
C PHE A 349 -7.21 -5.01 -5.25
N LEU A 350 -6.94 -5.80 -4.20
CA LEU A 350 -7.55 -5.63 -2.87
C LEU A 350 -7.23 -4.26 -2.24
N ALA A 351 -5.97 -3.82 -2.31
CA ALA A 351 -5.54 -2.54 -1.76
C ALA A 351 -6.13 -1.33 -2.51
N LEU A 352 -6.40 -1.47 -3.81
CA LEU A 352 -7.06 -0.42 -4.58
C LEU A 352 -8.57 -0.38 -4.30
N ASP A 353 -9.20 -1.54 -4.14
CA ASP A 353 -10.62 -1.61 -3.86
C ASP A 353 -10.97 -1.16 -2.43
N SER A 354 -10.10 -1.42 -1.45
CA SER A 354 -10.26 -0.98 -0.06
C SER A 354 -10.21 0.54 0.14
N LEU A 355 -9.83 1.32 -0.89
CA LEU A 355 -9.86 2.77 -0.84
C LEU A 355 -11.31 3.26 -0.67
N ARG A 356 -11.57 3.89 0.49
CA ARG A 356 -12.88 4.45 0.86
C ARG A 356 -13.31 5.57 -0.10
N PRO A 357 -14.62 5.75 -0.36
CA PRO A 357 -15.10 6.88 -1.14
C PRO A 357 -14.72 8.20 -0.44
N CYS A 358 -14.16 9.14 -1.21
CA CYS A 358 -13.87 10.49 -0.71
C CYS A 358 -15.17 11.27 -0.49
N PRO A 359 -15.18 12.25 0.42
CA PRO A 359 -16.32 13.15 0.60
C PRO A 359 -16.62 14.01 -0.65
N ASP A 360 -15.70 14.08 -1.62
CA ASP A 360 -15.88 14.77 -2.90
C ASP A 360 -16.31 13.80 -4.01
N SER A 361 -17.33 14.19 -4.80
CA SER A 361 -17.90 13.38 -5.88
C SER A 361 -16.98 13.26 -7.09
N VAL A 362 -16.10 14.23 -7.35
CA VAL A 362 -15.24 14.24 -8.56
C VAL A 362 -14.14 13.19 -8.47
N LEU A 363 -13.45 13.12 -7.33
CA LEU A 363 -12.39 12.13 -7.11
C LEU A 363 -12.95 10.72 -7.00
N THR A 364 -14.14 10.59 -6.40
CA THR A 364 -14.85 9.31 -6.30
C THR A 364 -15.24 8.79 -7.68
N ALA A 365 -15.77 9.64 -8.57
CA ALA A 365 -16.08 9.25 -9.95
C ALA A 365 -14.83 8.81 -10.74
N LYS A 366 -13.69 9.51 -10.58
CA LYS A 366 -12.43 9.11 -11.23
C LYS A 366 -11.88 7.79 -10.66
N LEU A 367 -12.00 7.58 -9.35
CA LEU A 367 -11.60 6.35 -8.68
C LEU A 367 -12.49 5.17 -9.14
N ASP A 368 -13.80 5.37 -9.26
CA ASP A 368 -14.73 4.32 -9.70
C ASP A 368 -14.42 3.87 -11.13
N VAL A 369 -14.12 4.81 -12.03
CA VAL A 369 -13.66 4.49 -13.40
C VAL A 369 -12.35 3.68 -13.36
N LEU A 370 -11.42 4.04 -12.48
CA LEU A 370 -10.16 3.31 -12.32
C LEU A 370 -10.37 1.90 -11.73
N LYS A 371 -11.26 1.75 -10.75
CA LYS A 371 -11.63 0.45 -10.16
C LYS A 371 -12.28 -0.46 -11.21
N VAL A 372 -13.21 0.07 -12.01
CA VAL A 372 -13.86 -0.71 -13.09
C VAL A 372 -12.84 -1.18 -14.14
N THR A 373 -11.95 -0.29 -14.57
CA THR A 373 -10.93 -0.63 -15.59
C THR A 373 -9.87 -1.59 -15.05
N PHE A 374 -9.37 -1.38 -13.83
CA PHE A 374 -8.28 -2.18 -13.27
C PHE A 374 -8.78 -3.47 -12.57
N CYS A 375 -9.66 -3.36 -11.58
CA CYS A 375 -10.17 -4.50 -10.83
C CYS A 375 -11.16 -5.36 -11.63
N GLY A 376 -11.79 -4.79 -12.66
CA GLY A 376 -12.66 -5.50 -13.60
C GLY A 376 -11.89 -6.02 -14.82
N GLN A 377 -11.56 -5.14 -15.77
CA GLN A 377 -11.02 -5.54 -17.07
C GLN A 377 -9.59 -6.10 -16.99
N VAL A 378 -8.66 -5.38 -16.36
CA VAL A 378 -7.26 -5.84 -16.28
C VAL A 378 -7.15 -7.13 -15.46
N ARG A 379 -7.89 -7.24 -14.35
CA ARG A 379 -7.98 -8.49 -13.58
C ARG A 379 -8.43 -9.67 -14.44
N LEU A 380 -9.48 -9.48 -15.24
CA LEU A 380 -9.98 -10.51 -16.14
C LEU A 380 -8.93 -10.89 -17.19
N ASP A 381 -8.36 -9.91 -17.88
CA ASP A 381 -7.35 -10.13 -18.93
C ASP A 381 -6.12 -10.89 -18.40
N VAL A 382 -5.64 -10.55 -17.20
CA VAL A 382 -4.47 -11.22 -16.60
C VAL A 382 -4.77 -12.66 -16.20
N VAL A 383 -5.94 -12.92 -15.62
CA VAL A 383 -6.32 -14.29 -15.25
C VAL A 383 -6.55 -15.14 -16.51
N LEU A 384 -7.19 -14.58 -17.55
CA LEU A 384 -7.35 -15.27 -18.84
C LEU A 384 -6.01 -15.54 -19.52
N ALA A 385 -5.08 -14.59 -19.50
CA ALA A 385 -3.73 -14.78 -20.04
C ALA A 385 -2.95 -15.87 -19.28
N PHE A 386 -3.12 -15.96 -17.96
CA PHE A 386 -2.57 -17.07 -17.18
C PHE A 386 -3.18 -18.42 -17.56
N PHE A 387 -4.51 -18.48 -17.74
CA PHE A 387 -5.18 -19.71 -18.18
C PHE A 387 -4.64 -20.18 -19.52
N ALA A 388 -4.49 -19.26 -20.49
CA ALA A 388 -3.90 -19.57 -21.80
C ALA A 388 -2.43 -20.00 -21.71
N ALA A 389 -1.63 -19.38 -20.85
CA ALA A 389 -0.23 -19.78 -20.65
C ALA A 389 -0.14 -21.19 -20.03
N ALA A 390 -0.94 -21.47 -19.00
CA ALA A 390 -0.99 -22.77 -18.36
C ALA A 390 -1.45 -23.86 -19.34
N THR A 391 -2.41 -23.57 -20.22
CA THR A 391 -2.87 -24.53 -21.23
C THR A 391 -1.78 -24.80 -22.25
N HIS A 392 -1.10 -23.78 -22.78
CA HIS A 392 0.03 -24.00 -23.69
C HIS A 392 1.16 -24.82 -23.07
N THR A 393 1.43 -24.66 -21.76
CA THR A 393 2.41 -25.54 -21.09
C THR A 393 1.93 -26.99 -20.99
N ALA A 394 0.64 -27.22 -20.79
CA ALA A 394 0.06 -28.56 -20.80
C ALA A 394 0.04 -29.17 -22.20
N GLU A 395 -0.23 -28.37 -23.24
CA GLU A 395 -0.16 -28.77 -24.65
C GLU A 395 1.25 -29.22 -25.03
N ALA A 396 2.27 -28.44 -24.68
CA ALA A 396 3.67 -28.80 -24.94
C ALA A 396 4.12 -30.06 -24.18
N ARG A 397 3.61 -30.27 -22.96
CA ARG A 397 3.86 -31.52 -22.22
C ARG A 397 3.19 -32.71 -22.86
N TRP A 398 1.95 -32.55 -23.33
CA TRP A 398 1.27 -33.61 -24.04
C TRP A 398 2.00 -33.96 -25.34
N SER A 399 2.41 -32.97 -26.14
CA SER A 399 3.16 -33.22 -27.38
C SER A 399 4.49 -33.95 -27.13
N THR A 400 5.26 -33.52 -26.13
CA THR A 400 6.51 -34.21 -25.74
C THR A 400 6.26 -35.61 -25.18
N SER A 401 5.14 -35.82 -24.48
CA SER A 401 4.74 -37.14 -24.00
C SER A 401 4.35 -38.07 -25.16
N VAL A 402 3.71 -37.53 -26.20
CA VAL A 402 3.36 -38.26 -27.43
C VAL A 402 4.63 -38.64 -28.19
N GLU A 403 5.60 -37.74 -28.32
CA GLU A 403 6.89 -38.03 -28.98
C GLU A 403 7.68 -39.14 -28.26
N THR A 404 7.60 -39.19 -26.92
CA THR A 404 8.35 -40.16 -26.10
C THR A 404 7.68 -41.53 -26.01
N HIS A 405 6.35 -41.58 -25.86
CA HIS A 405 5.60 -42.82 -25.65
C HIS A 405 4.87 -43.31 -26.89
N GLY A 406 4.77 -42.49 -27.95
CA GLY A 406 4.02 -42.80 -29.17
C GLY A 406 4.49 -44.09 -29.86
N ALA A 407 5.80 -44.28 -29.99
CA ALA A 407 6.35 -45.51 -30.58
C ALA A 407 5.99 -46.77 -29.76
N ALA A 408 5.92 -46.65 -28.43
CA ALA A 408 5.52 -47.75 -27.56
C ALA A 408 4.02 -48.04 -27.67
N TRP A 409 3.17 -47.00 -27.76
CA TRP A 409 1.73 -47.15 -27.99
C TRP A 409 1.43 -47.78 -29.34
N ALA A 410 2.14 -47.38 -30.40
CA ALA A 410 2.02 -47.96 -31.74
C ALA A 410 2.46 -49.43 -31.76
N ALA A 411 3.59 -49.76 -31.14
CA ALA A 411 4.07 -51.14 -31.03
C ALA A 411 3.12 -52.03 -30.21
N ALA A 412 2.55 -51.50 -29.12
CA ALA A 412 1.58 -52.22 -28.31
C ALA A 412 0.26 -52.43 -29.07
N ALA A 413 -0.20 -51.43 -29.82
CA ALA A 413 -1.37 -51.56 -30.70
C ALA A 413 -1.17 -52.60 -31.81
N ALA A 414 0.03 -52.69 -32.38
CA ALA A 414 0.37 -53.74 -33.35
C ALA A 414 0.40 -55.12 -32.70
N SER A 415 0.95 -55.26 -31.48
CA SER A 415 1.02 -56.55 -30.76
C SER A 415 -0.36 -57.10 -30.34
N LEU A 416 -1.35 -56.23 -30.16
CA LEU A 416 -2.74 -56.62 -29.89
C LEU A 416 -3.39 -57.33 -31.08
N GLN A 417 -2.90 -57.10 -32.29
CA GLN A 417 -3.39 -57.76 -33.50
C GLN A 417 -3.07 -59.27 -33.51
N ASP A 418 -1.99 -59.67 -32.84
CA ASP A 418 -1.51 -61.06 -32.79
C ASP A 418 -2.07 -61.86 -31.59
N THR A 419 -2.59 -61.18 -30.56
CA THR A 419 -2.86 -61.78 -29.23
C THR A 419 -4.27 -61.54 -28.70
N MET A 420 -5.29 -61.68 -29.56
CA MET A 420 -6.72 -61.46 -29.28
C MET A 420 -7.35 -62.22 -28.07
N HIS A 421 -6.57 -62.95 -27.26
CA HIS A 421 -7.03 -63.79 -26.15
C HIS A 421 -6.32 -63.52 -24.80
N SER A 422 -5.43 -62.52 -24.70
CA SER A 422 -4.69 -62.24 -23.45
C SER A 422 -5.47 -61.34 -22.47
N ALA A 423 -5.23 -61.53 -21.17
CA ALA A 423 -5.85 -60.82 -20.06
C ALA A 423 -5.40 -59.34 -19.90
N ASP A 424 -4.41 -58.88 -20.67
CA ASP A 424 -3.81 -57.53 -20.59
C ASP A 424 -4.59 -56.45 -21.40
N ARG A 425 -5.92 -56.59 -21.46
CA ARG A 425 -6.81 -55.77 -22.31
C ARG A 425 -6.85 -54.29 -21.89
N ALA A 426 -6.83 -53.99 -20.59
CA ALA A 426 -7.01 -52.62 -20.08
C ALA A 426 -5.73 -51.78 -20.14
N ASP A 427 -4.58 -52.39 -19.89
CA ASP A 427 -3.30 -51.66 -19.74
C ASP A 427 -2.84 -51.07 -21.06
N VAL A 428 -3.05 -51.77 -22.18
CA VAL A 428 -2.67 -51.28 -23.52
C VAL A 428 -3.71 -50.33 -24.10
N LEU A 429 -5.00 -50.63 -23.91
CA LEU A 429 -6.10 -49.82 -24.47
C LEU A 429 -6.29 -48.48 -23.74
N GLU A 430 -5.78 -48.33 -22.52
CA GLU A 430 -5.97 -47.11 -21.74
C GLU A 430 -4.65 -46.42 -21.33
N ALA A 431 -3.49 -46.87 -21.85
CA ALA A 431 -2.18 -46.31 -21.53
C ALA A 431 -2.07 -44.81 -21.89
N ALA A 432 -2.51 -44.43 -23.10
CA ALA A 432 -2.47 -43.04 -23.54
C ALA A 432 -3.45 -42.16 -22.74
N ALA A 433 -4.62 -42.71 -22.41
CA ALA A 433 -5.59 -42.04 -21.53
C ALA A 433 -5.06 -41.83 -20.10
N ALA A 434 -4.26 -42.76 -19.56
CA ALA A 434 -3.66 -42.61 -18.22
C ALA A 434 -2.58 -41.51 -18.19
N VAL A 435 -1.74 -41.44 -19.23
CA VAL A 435 -0.72 -40.39 -19.36
C VAL A 435 -1.37 -39.02 -19.56
N PHE A 436 -2.44 -38.95 -20.37
CA PHE A 436 -3.22 -37.73 -20.52
C PHE A 436 -3.93 -37.30 -19.22
N ASP A 437 -4.48 -38.23 -18.44
CA ASP A 437 -5.08 -37.93 -17.14
C ASP A 437 -4.08 -37.27 -16.18
N SER A 438 -2.80 -37.71 -16.22
CA SER A 438 -1.75 -37.07 -15.44
C SER A 438 -1.50 -35.61 -15.85
N THR A 439 -1.41 -35.34 -17.16
CA THR A 439 -1.25 -33.99 -17.72
C THR A 439 -2.45 -33.09 -17.39
N LEU A 440 -3.67 -33.62 -17.50
CA LEU A 440 -4.90 -32.92 -17.18
C LEU A 440 -5.01 -32.62 -15.68
N SER A 441 -4.63 -33.57 -14.83
CA SER A 441 -4.64 -33.39 -13.37
C SER A 441 -3.65 -32.33 -12.91
N GLU A 442 -2.48 -32.24 -13.54
CA GLU A 442 -1.48 -31.23 -13.23
C GLU A 442 -1.92 -29.85 -13.73
N TRP A 443 -2.47 -29.78 -14.94
CA TRP A 443 -3.10 -28.58 -15.48
C TRP A 443 -4.19 -28.06 -14.52
N TRP A 444 -5.11 -28.93 -14.09
CA TRP A 444 -6.16 -28.52 -13.14
C TRP A 444 -5.58 -28.08 -11.78
N ARG A 445 -4.57 -28.78 -11.24
CA ARG A 445 -3.92 -28.42 -9.97
C ARG A 445 -3.27 -27.03 -10.01
N THR A 446 -2.78 -26.60 -11.17
CA THR A 446 -2.20 -25.25 -11.35
C THR A 446 -3.26 -24.15 -11.48
N LEU A 447 -4.39 -24.46 -12.13
CA LEU A 447 -5.49 -23.50 -12.33
C LEU A 447 -6.40 -23.33 -11.11
N GLN A 448 -6.72 -24.42 -10.42
CA GLN A 448 -7.69 -24.46 -9.32
C GLN A 448 -7.46 -23.38 -8.25
N PRO A 449 -6.26 -23.20 -7.65
CA PRO A 449 -6.07 -22.22 -6.57
C PRO A 449 -6.27 -20.77 -7.02
N VAL A 450 -5.89 -20.46 -8.27
CA VAL A 450 -6.05 -19.11 -8.85
C VAL A 450 -7.52 -18.86 -9.16
N LEU A 451 -8.23 -19.86 -9.67
CA LEU A 451 -9.65 -19.79 -9.96
C LEU A 451 -10.48 -19.62 -8.67
N THR A 452 -10.22 -20.42 -7.63
CA THR A 452 -10.93 -20.31 -6.34
C THR A 452 -10.69 -18.94 -5.71
N GLN A 453 -9.43 -18.49 -5.69
CA GLN A 453 -9.09 -17.16 -5.17
C GLN A 453 -9.78 -16.04 -5.96
N ALA A 454 -9.95 -16.19 -7.27
CA ALA A 454 -10.63 -15.18 -8.09
C ALA A 454 -12.15 -15.17 -7.88
N ILE A 455 -12.78 -16.34 -7.72
CA ILE A 455 -14.22 -16.46 -7.50
C ILE A 455 -14.62 -15.97 -6.10
N GLU A 456 -13.82 -16.27 -5.07
CA GLU A 456 -14.12 -15.90 -3.69
C GLU A 456 -13.96 -14.40 -3.41
N THR A 457 -13.06 -13.70 -4.10
CA THR A 457 -12.86 -12.25 -3.88
C THR A 457 -13.73 -11.41 -4.81
N ASN A 458 -14.80 -10.85 -4.26
CA ASN A 458 -15.59 -9.82 -4.92
C ASN A 458 -14.87 -8.46 -4.80
N LEU A 459 -14.39 -7.97 -5.94
CA LEU A 459 -13.73 -6.66 -6.11
C LEU A 459 -14.51 -5.78 -7.10
N SER A 460 -15.73 -6.21 -7.44
CA SER A 460 -16.55 -5.56 -8.45
C SER A 460 -17.52 -4.57 -7.78
N PRO A 461 -17.95 -3.52 -8.51
CA PRO A 461 -18.84 -2.52 -7.93
C PRO A 461 -20.26 -3.05 -7.64
N THR A 462 -20.66 -4.16 -8.26
CA THR A 462 -21.99 -4.77 -8.09
C THR A 462 -21.90 -6.29 -8.12
N ASP A 463 -22.71 -6.97 -7.31
CA ASP A 463 -22.73 -8.45 -7.28
C ASP A 463 -23.02 -9.06 -8.67
N ALA A 464 -23.87 -8.40 -9.47
CA ALA A 464 -24.13 -8.82 -10.86
C ALA A 464 -22.90 -8.75 -11.78
N ALA A 465 -21.99 -7.79 -11.55
CA ALA A 465 -20.73 -7.71 -12.30
C ALA A 465 -19.74 -8.80 -11.85
N HIS A 466 -19.72 -9.15 -10.57
CA HIS A 466 -18.95 -10.30 -10.05
C HIS A 466 -19.44 -11.62 -10.64
N ASP A 467 -20.76 -11.80 -10.71
CA ASP A 467 -21.37 -13.01 -11.30
C ASP A 467 -21.02 -13.13 -12.79
N ALA A 468 -21.10 -12.04 -13.55
CA ALA A 468 -20.69 -12.02 -14.95
C ALA A 468 -19.19 -12.33 -15.12
N PHE A 469 -18.33 -11.79 -14.25
CA PHE A 469 -16.89 -12.09 -14.23
C PHE A 469 -16.62 -13.58 -13.94
N CYS A 470 -17.26 -14.15 -12.92
CA CYS A 470 -17.12 -15.56 -12.57
C CYS A 470 -17.57 -16.47 -13.73
N MET A 471 -18.69 -16.13 -14.38
CA MET A 471 -19.19 -16.87 -15.55
C MET A 471 -18.20 -16.87 -16.71
N VAL A 472 -17.57 -15.73 -17.02
CA VAL A 472 -16.57 -15.64 -18.10
C VAL A 472 -15.34 -16.48 -17.78
N LEU A 473 -14.82 -16.42 -16.55
CA LEU A 473 -13.69 -17.26 -16.12
C LEU A 473 -14.03 -18.75 -16.22
N LEU A 474 -15.18 -19.16 -15.70
CA LEU A 474 -15.62 -20.54 -15.77
C LEU A 474 -15.81 -21.04 -17.21
N GLN A 475 -16.41 -20.24 -18.09
CA GLN A 475 -16.54 -20.55 -19.52
C GLN A 475 -15.18 -20.68 -20.21
N SER A 476 -14.23 -19.81 -19.88
CA SER A 476 -12.87 -19.92 -20.42
C SER A 476 -12.18 -21.20 -19.99
N VAL A 477 -12.30 -21.64 -18.73
CA VAL A 477 -11.74 -22.91 -18.26
C VAL A 477 -12.34 -24.08 -19.02
N VAL A 478 -13.66 -24.07 -19.29
CA VAL A 478 -14.30 -25.09 -20.14
C VAL A 478 -13.75 -25.08 -21.56
N ALA A 479 -13.59 -23.90 -22.17
CA ALA A 479 -13.06 -23.77 -23.52
C ALA A 479 -11.63 -24.33 -23.62
N HIS A 480 -10.77 -23.99 -22.66
CA HIS A 480 -9.40 -24.50 -22.58
C HIS A 480 -9.33 -26.01 -22.27
N GLY A 481 -10.26 -26.53 -21.47
CA GLY A 481 -10.40 -27.98 -21.29
C GLY A 481 -10.75 -28.68 -22.61
N GLN A 482 -11.65 -28.08 -23.40
CA GLN A 482 -12.02 -28.62 -24.71
C GLN A 482 -10.89 -28.54 -25.75
N THR A 483 -10.03 -27.51 -25.71
CA THR A 483 -8.85 -27.47 -26.59
C THR A 483 -7.85 -28.57 -26.25
N LEU A 484 -7.61 -28.82 -24.96
CA LEU A 484 -6.75 -29.94 -24.53
C LEU A 484 -7.31 -31.30 -24.96
N LEU A 485 -8.63 -31.51 -24.83
CA LEU A 485 -9.28 -32.73 -25.33
C LEU A 485 -9.17 -32.85 -26.86
N ALA A 486 -9.39 -31.76 -27.60
CA ALA A 486 -9.23 -31.77 -29.05
C ALA A 486 -7.79 -32.12 -29.47
N LEU A 487 -6.79 -31.57 -28.79
CA LEU A 487 -5.37 -31.86 -29.03
C LEU A 487 -4.98 -33.29 -28.66
N PHE A 488 -5.57 -33.85 -27.60
CA PHE A 488 -5.45 -35.28 -27.31
C PHE A 488 -5.90 -36.11 -28.50
N GLY A 489 -7.11 -35.82 -29.01
CA GLY A 489 -7.67 -36.56 -30.14
C GLY A 489 -6.88 -36.42 -31.43
N THR A 490 -6.47 -35.19 -31.80
CA THR A 490 -5.76 -34.94 -33.06
C THR A 490 -4.38 -35.58 -33.07
N LEU A 491 -3.56 -35.39 -32.04
CA LEU A 491 -2.20 -35.93 -31.99
C LEU A 491 -2.18 -37.47 -31.91
N LEU A 492 -3.11 -38.07 -31.17
CA LEU A 492 -3.22 -39.53 -31.12
C LEU A 492 -3.64 -40.12 -32.49
N SER A 493 -4.51 -39.41 -33.21
CA SER A 493 -5.02 -39.84 -34.52
C SER A 493 -4.08 -39.57 -35.70
N ALA A 494 -3.23 -38.53 -35.62
CA ALA A 494 -2.40 -38.08 -36.73
C ALA A 494 -0.97 -38.66 -36.71
N ASP A 495 -0.35 -38.76 -35.52
CA ASP A 495 1.10 -39.02 -35.43
C ASP A 495 1.45 -40.40 -34.87
N VAL A 496 0.53 -41.10 -34.19
CA VAL A 496 0.88 -42.30 -33.40
C VAL A 496 0.27 -43.59 -33.94
N LEU A 497 -1.03 -43.59 -34.26
CA LEU A 497 -1.81 -44.80 -34.52
C LEU A 497 -2.35 -44.84 -35.96
N VAL A 498 -1.56 -44.39 -36.93
CA VAL A 498 -1.90 -44.48 -38.36
C VAL A 498 -1.26 -45.73 -38.94
N ASP A 499 -2.07 -46.78 -39.02
CA ASP A 499 -1.86 -47.84 -39.99
C ASP A 499 -3.19 -48.03 -40.72
N ASP A 500 -3.27 -47.55 -41.97
CA ASP A 500 -4.45 -47.70 -42.84
C ASP A 500 -4.64 -49.16 -43.30
N ALA A 501 -3.77 -50.06 -42.84
CA ALA A 501 -3.84 -51.47 -43.14
C ALA A 501 -5.24 -52.04 -42.77
N PRO A 502 -5.87 -52.80 -43.67
CA PRO A 502 -7.20 -53.39 -43.47
C PRO A 502 -7.25 -54.46 -42.37
N SER A 503 -6.15 -54.70 -41.67
CA SER A 503 -6.03 -55.58 -40.50
C SER A 503 -5.74 -54.82 -39.20
N SER A 504 -5.36 -53.54 -39.27
CA SER A 504 -4.95 -52.72 -38.13
C SER A 504 -6.09 -52.45 -37.15
N LEU A 505 -5.80 -52.59 -35.86
CA LEU A 505 -6.68 -52.24 -34.73
C LEU A 505 -6.46 -50.81 -34.23
N ALA A 506 -5.49 -50.09 -34.79
CA ALA A 506 -4.99 -48.82 -34.25
C ALA A 506 -6.09 -47.74 -34.11
N SER A 507 -6.99 -47.62 -35.09
CA SER A 507 -8.13 -46.69 -35.05
C SER A 507 -9.16 -47.03 -33.96
N LEU A 508 -9.34 -48.31 -33.63
CA LEU A 508 -10.19 -48.75 -32.53
C LEU A 508 -9.52 -48.53 -31.16
N VAL A 509 -8.19 -48.66 -31.09
CA VAL A 509 -7.41 -48.33 -29.89
C VAL A 509 -7.50 -46.83 -29.57
N VAL A 510 -7.48 -45.96 -30.58
CA VAL A 510 -7.74 -44.52 -30.42
C VAL A 510 -9.14 -44.27 -29.84
N VAL A 511 -10.17 -44.92 -30.39
CA VAL A 511 -11.55 -44.80 -29.90
C VAL A 511 -11.68 -45.29 -28.46
N ALA A 512 -11.04 -46.41 -28.11
CA ALA A 512 -11.02 -46.94 -26.74
C ALA A 512 -10.40 -45.95 -25.75
N ASN A 513 -9.25 -45.36 -26.11
CA ASN A 513 -8.59 -44.33 -25.29
C ASN A 513 -9.49 -43.09 -25.13
N CYS A 514 -10.14 -42.62 -26.19
CA CYS A 514 -11.08 -41.50 -26.13
C CYS A 514 -12.31 -41.77 -25.24
N LEU A 515 -12.79 -43.02 -25.18
CA LEU A 515 -13.88 -43.43 -24.29
C LEU A 515 -13.43 -43.66 -22.84
N ALA A 516 -12.13 -43.91 -22.62
CA ALA A 516 -11.55 -44.10 -21.29
C ALA A 516 -11.29 -42.76 -20.58
N VAL A 517 -10.92 -41.69 -21.30
CA VAL A 517 -10.64 -40.35 -20.70
C VAL A 517 -11.77 -39.85 -19.78
N PRO A 518 -13.06 -39.90 -20.18
CA PRO A 518 -14.16 -39.47 -19.31
C PRO A 518 -14.34 -40.28 -18.02
N ARG A 519 -13.80 -41.51 -17.97
CA ARG A 519 -13.94 -42.44 -16.84
C ARG A 519 -12.78 -42.32 -15.84
N ARG A 520 -11.72 -41.59 -16.17
CA ARG A 520 -10.52 -41.43 -15.33
C ARG A 520 -10.76 -40.49 -14.16
N ALA A 521 -10.07 -40.75 -13.05
CA ALA A 521 -10.27 -40.05 -11.78
C ALA A 521 -9.91 -38.56 -11.86
N GLY A 522 -8.86 -38.18 -12.60
CA GLY A 522 -8.46 -36.78 -12.78
C GLY A 522 -9.51 -35.98 -13.54
N PHE A 523 -10.03 -36.53 -14.64
CA PHE A 523 -11.12 -35.92 -15.39
C PHE A 523 -12.43 -35.84 -14.59
N VAL A 524 -12.83 -36.90 -13.89
CA VAL A 524 -14.02 -36.90 -13.03
C VAL A 524 -13.89 -35.87 -11.90
N GLY A 525 -12.71 -35.73 -11.30
CA GLY A 525 -12.43 -34.70 -10.30
C GLY A 525 -12.59 -33.28 -10.84
N PHE A 526 -12.11 -33.03 -12.07
CA PHE A 526 -12.31 -31.77 -12.78
C PHE A 526 -13.80 -31.50 -13.07
N LEU A 527 -14.53 -32.48 -13.59
CA LEU A 527 -15.97 -32.32 -13.90
C LEU A 527 -16.80 -32.03 -12.64
N ASN A 528 -16.53 -32.73 -11.54
CA ASN A 528 -17.24 -32.52 -10.27
C ASN A 528 -17.04 -31.09 -9.76
N ALA A 529 -15.80 -30.57 -9.80
CA ALA A 529 -15.51 -29.20 -9.38
C ALA A 529 -16.22 -28.14 -10.27
N MET A 530 -16.35 -28.40 -11.57
CA MET A 530 -17.06 -27.51 -12.49
C MET A 530 -18.60 -27.61 -12.36
N MET A 531 -19.13 -28.78 -12.03
CA MET A 531 -20.56 -28.98 -11.76
C MET A 531 -21.02 -28.28 -10.48
N GLU A 532 -20.19 -28.29 -9.42
CA GLU A 532 -20.43 -27.50 -8.22
C GLU A 532 -20.56 -25.99 -8.53
N SER A 533 -19.90 -25.54 -9.60
CA SER A 533 -19.90 -24.15 -10.07
C SER A 533 -21.05 -23.80 -11.05
N LYS A 534 -22.03 -24.70 -11.25
CA LYS A 534 -23.23 -24.52 -12.13
C LYS A 534 -22.94 -24.21 -13.61
N VAL A 535 -21.80 -24.63 -14.13
CA VAL A 535 -21.43 -24.42 -15.54
C VAL A 535 -22.00 -25.55 -16.41
N ASP A 536 -22.35 -25.25 -17.66
CA ASP A 536 -22.73 -26.31 -18.61
C ASP A 536 -21.47 -27.05 -19.12
N VAL A 537 -21.27 -28.25 -18.57
CA VAL A 537 -20.12 -29.12 -18.84
C VAL A 537 -20.37 -30.02 -20.06
N ARG A 538 -21.59 -30.01 -20.63
CA ARG A 538 -21.99 -30.89 -21.75
C ARG A 538 -21.21 -30.67 -23.03
N SER A 539 -20.54 -29.52 -23.17
CA SER A 539 -19.67 -29.20 -24.30
C SER A 539 -18.34 -29.96 -24.30
N LEU A 540 -17.90 -30.46 -23.13
CA LEU A 540 -16.65 -31.21 -22.99
C LEU A 540 -16.83 -32.64 -23.52
N SER A 541 -16.47 -32.86 -24.78
CA SER A 541 -16.55 -34.18 -25.40
C SER A 541 -15.50 -34.41 -26.48
N LEU A 542 -15.08 -35.67 -26.62
CA LEU A 542 -14.22 -36.18 -27.69
C LEU A 542 -15.03 -36.74 -28.87
N SER A 543 -16.31 -36.35 -28.99
CA SER A 543 -17.27 -36.93 -29.93
C SER A 543 -16.85 -36.80 -31.41
N SER A 544 -16.20 -35.69 -31.78
CA SER A 544 -15.68 -35.48 -33.14
C SER A 544 -14.56 -36.46 -33.50
N THR A 545 -13.58 -36.62 -32.61
CA THR A 545 -12.45 -37.55 -32.82
C THR A 545 -12.94 -39.01 -32.86
N ILE A 546 -13.88 -39.37 -31.98
CA ILE A 546 -14.49 -40.70 -31.97
C ILE A 546 -15.19 -40.98 -33.31
N LEU A 547 -15.96 -40.02 -33.83
CA LEU A 547 -16.67 -40.16 -35.10
C LEU A 547 -15.69 -40.26 -36.30
N GLU A 548 -14.65 -39.43 -36.32
CA GLU A 548 -13.67 -39.41 -37.41
C GLU A 548 -12.84 -40.70 -37.45
N CYS A 549 -12.37 -41.18 -36.29
CA CYS A 549 -11.63 -42.45 -36.20
C CYS A 549 -12.53 -43.66 -36.51
N GLY A 550 -13.78 -43.65 -36.05
CA GLY A 550 -14.78 -44.66 -36.39
C GLY A 550 -15.03 -44.70 -37.91
N LYS A 551 -15.17 -43.54 -38.55
CA LYS A 551 -15.33 -43.43 -40.00
C LYS A 551 -14.13 -43.99 -40.77
N ARG A 552 -12.89 -43.63 -40.40
CA ARG A 552 -11.67 -44.19 -41.02
C ARG A 552 -11.62 -45.72 -40.88
N PHE A 553 -11.98 -46.24 -39.72
CA PHE A 553 -12.07 -47.69 -39.50
C PHE A 553 -13.09 -48.35 -40.44
N HIS A 554 -14.27 -47.75 -40.61
CA HIS A 554 -15.28 -48.25 -41.55
C HIS A 554 -14.78 -48.22 -43.00
N GLU A 555 -14.21 -47.09 -43.45
CA GLU A 555 -13.73 -46.90 -44.83
C GLU A 555 -12.63 -47.91 -45.23
N SER A 556 -11.67 -48.21 -44.35
CA SER A 556 -10.63 -49.21 -44.59
C SER A 556 -11.19 -50.63 -44.78
N ARG A 557 -12.20 -51.02 -43.99
CA ARG A 557 -12.82 -52.36 -44.07
C ARG A 557 -13.77 -52.50 -45.25
N VAL A 558 -14.50 -51.44 -45.55
CA VAL A 558 -15.25 -51.25 -46.79
C VAL A 558 -14.36 -51.44 -48.01
N ALA A 559 -13.17 -50.85 -48.03
CA ALA A 559 -12.23 -50.98 -49.14
C ALA A 559 -11.67 -52.41 -49.29
N LEU A 560 -11.41 -53.10 -48.17
CA LEU A 560 -11.06 -54.52 -48.20
C LEU A 560 -12.22 -55.37 -48.75
N LEU A 561 -13.45 -55.07 -48.34
CA LEU A 561 -14.63 -55.75 -48.81
C LEU A 561 -14.78 -55.58 -50.33
N SER A 562 -14.66 -54.36 -50.85
CA SER A 562 -14.72 -54.13 -52.31
C SER A 562 -13.60 -54.86 -53.05
N ALA A 563 -12.37 -54.85 -52.54
CA ALA A 563 -11.26 -55.60 -53.16
C ALA A 563 -11.52 -57.11 -53.20
N THR A 564 -12.04 -57.71 -52.11
CA THR A 564 -12.40 -59.14 -52.09
C THR A 564 -13.57 -59.50 -53.01
N LEU A 565 -14.44 -58.53 -53.30
CA LEU A 565 -15.56 -58.69 -54.23
C LEU A 565 -15.11 -58.51 -55.69
N ASP A 566 -14.11 -57.66 -55.93
CA ASP A 566 -13.54 -57.39 -57.25
C ASP A 566 -12.56 -58.50 -57.71
N ASP A 567 -11.81 -59.12 -56.79
CA ASP A 567 -10.90 -60.25 -57.08
C ASP A 567 -11.62 -61.51 -57.61
N GLU A 568 -12.95 -61.58 -57.52
CA GLU A 568 -13.77 -62.61 -58.19
C GLU A 568 -14.14 -62.18 -59.62
N GLU A 569 -13.11 -62.10 -60.48
CA GLU A 569 -13.28 -62.21 -61.92
C GLU A 569 -12.99 -63.65 -62.36
N SER A 570 -14.04 -64.34 -62.82
CA SER A 570 -14.01 -65.59 -63.61
C SER A 570 -13.72 -66.92 -62.88
N PHE A 571 -14.76 -67.55 -62.33
CA PHE A 571 -14.80 -69.01 -62.18
C PHE A 571 -16.14 -69.55 -62.71
N TYR A 572 -16.22 -69.77 -64.03
CA TYR A 572 -17.19 -70.71 -64.58
C TYR A 572 -16.57 -72.11 -64.54
N VAL A 573 -17.07 -72.99 -63.68
CA VAL A 573 -16.68 -74.40 -63.66
C VAL A 573 -17.83 -75.20 -64.29
N PRO A 574 -17.65 -75.80 -65.48
CA PRO A 574 -18.74 -76.45 -66.22
C PRO A 574 -19.32 -77.72 -65.57
N GLU A 575 -18.70 -78.26 -64.50
CA GLU A 575 -19.00 -79.61 -64.01
C GLU A 575 -19.51 -79.69 -62.54
N SER A 576 -19.67 -78.57 -61.83
CA SER A 576 -20.20 -78.58 -60.46
C SER A 576 -21.23 -77.48 -60.23
N SER A 577 -22.51 -77.79 -60.44
CA SER A 577 -23.66 -76.94 -60.06
C SER A 577 -23.90 -76.86 -58.54
N THR A 578 -23.01 -77.46 -57.73
CA THR A 578 -23.24 -77.78 -56.32
C THR A 578 -22.32 -77.08 -55.33
N GLU A 579 -21.43 -76.19 -55.78
CA GLU A 579 -20.45 -75.52 -54.91
C GLU A 579 -20.73 -74.03 -54.75
N VAL A 580 -20.74 -73.58 -53.49
CA VAL A 580 -20.92 -72.18 -53.09
C VAL A 580 -19.63 -71.42 -53.37
N ARG A 581 -19.73 -70.18 -53.84
CA ARG A 581 -18.54 -69.40 -54.20
C ARG A 581 -17.65 -69.12 -52.98
N PRO A 582 -16.32 -69.25 -53.11
CA PRO A 582 -15.37 -69.11 -51.99
C PRO A 582 -15.46 -67.74 -51.30
N TYR A 583 -15.76 -66.66 -52.03
CA TYR A 583 -15.84 -65.33 -51.44
C TYR A 583 -16.96 -65.17 -50.40
N VAL A 584 -18.03 -65.97 -50.44
CA VAL A 584 -19.10 -65.89 -49.44
C VAL A 584 -18.57 -66.20 -48.05
N PHE A 585 -17.65 -67.16 -47.94
CA PHE A 585 -17.00 -67.51 -46.68
C PHE A 585 -15.93 -66.51 -46.27
N SER A 586 -15.19 -65.90 -47.22
CA SER A 586 -14.23 -64.83 -46.90
C SER A 586 -14.94 -63.59 -46.37
N VAL A 587 -16.05 -63.17 -46.99
CA VAL A 587 -16.91 -62.07 -46.51
C VAL A 587 -17.46 -62.35 -45.11
N LEU A 588 -17.96 -63.55 -44.85
CA LEU A 588 -18.43 -63.94 -43.51
C LEU A 588 -17.31 -63.94 -42.47
N TYR A 589 -16.13 -64.44 -42.84
CA TYR A 589 -14.95 -64.42 -41.98
C TYR A 589 -14.53 -62.97 -41.63
N HIS A 590 -14.50 -62.08 -42.62
CA HIS A 590 -14.23 -60.66 -42.40
C HIS A 590 -15.27 -59.99 -41.48
N LEU A 591 -16.56 -60.24 -41.67
CA LEU A 591 -17.61 -59.67 -40.82
C LEU A 591 -17.54 -60.16 -39.36
N VAL A 592 -17.25 -61.45 -39.14
CA VAL A 592 -17.12 -62.04 -37.80
C VAL A 592 -15.86 -61.52 -37.10
N THR A 593 -14.73 -61.44 -37.82
CA THR A 593 -13.47 -60.90 -37.28
C THR A 593 -13.62 -59.42 -36.92
N TRP A 594 -14.17 -58.58 -37.80
CA TRP A 594 -14.38 -57.16 -37.48
C TRP A 594 -15.32 -56.96 -36.29
N ARG A 595 -16.39 -57.75 -36.17
CA ARG A 595 -17.26 -57.72 -34.98
C ARG A 595 -16.49 -58.08 -33.71
N SER A 596 -15.65 -59.11 -33.75
CA SER A 596 -14.83 -59.50 -32.59
C SER A 596 -13.81 -58.42 -32.21
N HIS A 597 -13.20 -57.75 -33.19
CA HIS A 597 -12.26 -56.65 -32.98
C HIS A 597 -12.93 -55.46 -32.29
N VAL A 598 -14.13 -55.08 -32.74
CA VAL A 598 -14.89 -53.97 -32.16
C VAL A 598 -15.35 -54.30 -30.73
N ALA A 599 -15.85 -55.52 -30.49
CA ALA A 599 -16.26 -55.98 -29.16
C ALA A 599 -15.07 -56.11 -28.18
N TYR A 600 -13.86 -56.33 -28.70
CA TYR A 600 -12.63 -56.39 -27.93
C TYR A 600 -12.09 -55.00 -27.57
N CYS A 601 -12.09 -54.03 -28.49
CA CYS A 601 -11.56 -52.69 -28.22
C CYS A 601 -12.56 -51.77 -27.50
N ILE A 602 -13.86 -51.93 -27.74
CA ILE A 602 -14.89 -51.01 -27.25
C ILE A 602 -15.76 -51.72 -26.20
N PRO A 603 -16.01 -51.11 -25.00
CA PRO A 603 -16.94 -51.67 -24.02
C PRO A 603 -18.37 -51.73 -24.58
N LEU A 604 -19.16 -52.73 -24.15
CA LEU A 604 -20.50 -53.06 -24.69
C LEU A 604 -21.55 -51.93 -24.66
N GLU A 605 -21.25 -50.78 -24.07
CA GLU A 605 -22.20 -49.68 -23.87
C GLU A 605 -22.38 -48.77 -25.10
N THR A 606 -21.58 -48.92 -26.16
CA THR A 606 -21.68 -48.14 -27.41
C THR A 606 -22.02 -49.02 -28.62
N GLU A 607 -23.16 -49.72 -28.57
CA GLU A 607 -23.66 -50.58 -29.67
C GLU A 607 -23.87 -49.81 -30.99
N SER A 608 -24.10 -48.49 -30.95
CA SER A 608 -24.41 -47.66 -32.12
C SER A 608 -23.31 -47.61 -33.20
N HIS A 609 -22.03 -47.66 -32.81
CA HIS A 609 -20.91 -47.63 -33.77
C HIS A 609 -20.74 -48.99 -34.46
N VAL A 610 -21.02 -50.08 -33.76
CA VAL A 610 -20.99 -51.45 -34.29
C VAL A 610 -22.15 -51.66 -35.28
N GLU A 611 -23.33 -51.17 -34.92
CA GLU A 611 -24.51 -51.18 -35.79
C GLU A 611 -24.30 -50.35 -37.05
N SER A 612 -23.64 -49.18 -36.94
CA SER A 612 -23.31 -48.35 -38.09
C SER A 612 -22.34 -49.04 -39.06
N LEU A 613 -21.30 -49.71 -38.53
CA LEU A 613 -20.35 -50.48 -39.34
C LEU A 613 -21.06 -51.55 -40.17
N LEU A 614 -21.86 -52.37 -39.49
CA LEU A 614 -22.53 -53.52 -40.11
C LEU A 614 -23.59 -53.08 -41.12
N SER A 615 -24.26 -51.94 -40.89
CA SER A 615 -25.17 -51.34 -41.87
C SER A 615 -24.43 -50.90 -43.14
N GLN A 616 -23.28 -50.23 -43.01
CA GLN A 616 -22.51 -49.75 -44.17
C GLN A 616 -21.95 -50.91 -45.01
N CYS A 617 -21.46 -51.97 -44.36
CA CYS A 617 -21.02 -53.18 -45.07
C CYS A 617 -22.18 -53.89 -45.79
N ALA A 618 -23.38 -53.95 -45.17
CA ALA A 618 -24.56 -54.53 -45.80
C ALA A 618 -25.01 -53.75 -47.05
N ASP A 619 -24.94 -52.42 -47.00
CA ASP A 619 -25.32 -51.55 -48.12
C ASP A 619 -24.38 -51.72 -49.33
N GLN A 620 -23.08 -51.91 -49.08
CA GLN A 620 -22.10 -52.15 -50.13
C GLN A 620 -22.23 -53.53 -50.78
N LEU A 621 -22.43 -54.58 -49.98
CA LEU A 621 -22.73 -55.92 -50.50
C LEU A 621 -23.98 -55.88 -51.39
N GLN A 622 -25.01 -55.14 -50.99
CA GLN A 622 -26.22 -54.98 -51.77
C GLN A 622 -25.94 -54.29 -53.11
N HIS A 623 -25.15 -53.21 -53.12
CA HIS A 623 -24.82 -52.47 -54.34
C HIS A 623 -23.98 -53.31 -55.31
N PHE A 624 -23.02 -54.08 -54.81
CA PHE A 624 -22.21 -54.99 -55.62
C PHE A 624 -23.06 -56.09 -56.27
N LEU A 625 -23.91 -56.75 -55.48
CA LEU A 625 -24.81 -57.79 -55.99
C LEU A 625 -25.84 -57.23 -56.99
N ALA A 626 -26.29 -55.98 -56.80
CA ALA A 626 -27.18 -55.29 -57.74
C ALA A 626 -26.50 -55.02 -59.08
N GLY A 627 -25.26 -54.52 -59.07
CA GLY A 627 -24.47 -54.26 -60.29
C GLY A 627 -24.22 -55.54 -61.09
N ARG A 628 -23.78 -56.61 -60.43
CA ARG A 628 -23.57 -57.92 -61.09
C ARG A 628 -24.87 -58.54 -61.62
N ALA A 629 -26.00 -58.30 -60.95
CA ALA A 629 -27.31 -58.72 -61.45
C ALA A 629 -27.72 -57.94 -62.72
N GLU A 630 -27.34 -56.66 -62.83
CA GLU A 630 -27.58 -55.85 -64.03
C GLU A 630 -26.68 -56.30 -65.20
N ASP A 631 -25.40 -56.56 -64.94
CA ASP A 631 -24.45 -57.11 -65.94
C ASP A 631 -24.90 -58.47 -66.45
N ALA A 632 -25.29 -59.38 -65.55
CA ALA A 632 -25.80 -60.70 -65.89
C ALA A 632 -27.14 -60.64 -66.65
N ASN A 633 -27.93 -59.57 -66.52
CA ASN A 633 -29.16 -59.35 -67.28
C ASN A 633 -28.88 -58.80 -68.69
N SER A 634 -27.79 -58.06 -68.88
CA SER A 634 -27.38 -57.52 -70.19
C SER A 634 -26.77 -58.59 -71.12
N CYS A 635 -26.13 -59.62 -70.56
CA CYS A 635 -25.65 -60.79 -71.29
C CYS A 635 -26.77 -61.82 -71.52
N ALA A 636 -27.34 -61.87 -72.71
CA ALA A 636 -28.39 -62.84 -73.05
C ALA A 636 -27.83 -64.17 -73.63
N SER A 637 -28.29 -65.29 -73.07
CA SER A 637 -28.26 -66.68 -73.59
C SER A 637 -27.00 -67.56 -73.46
N SER A 638 -26.10 -67.30 -72.50
CA SER A 638 -25.07 -68.30 -72.10
C SER A 638 -25.55 -69.11 -70.89
N ASP A 639 -25.30 -70.42 -70.84
CA ASP A 639 -25.52 -71.27 -69.65
C ASP A 639 -24.80 -70.69 -68.41
N GLU A 640 -23.68 -70.01 -68.64
CA GLU A 640 -22.92 -69.25 -67.64
C GLU A 640 -23.73 -68.10 -67.03
N ALA A 641 -24.52 -67.37 -67.81
CA ALA A 641 -25.35 -66.27 -67.29
C ALA A 641 -26.52 -66.79 -66.45
N GLN A 642 -27.07 -67.96 -66.78
CA GLN A 642 -28.13 -68.60 -65.98
C GLN A 642 -27.58 -69.18 -64.67
N TRP A 643 -26.38 -69.77 -64.71
CA TRP A 643 -25.65 -70.21 -63.52
C TRP A 643 -25.31 -69.02 -62.60
N GLN A 644 -24.80 -67.91 -63.15
CA GLN A 644 -24.51 -66.71 -62.36
C GLN A 644 -25.76 -66.13 -61.69
N ARG A 645 -26.91 -66.10 -62.38
CA ARG A 645 -28.19 -65.60 -61.82
C ARG A 645 -28.73 -66.48 -60.68
N THR A 646 -28.63 -67.80 -60.80
CA THR A 646 -29.08 -68.75 -59.75
C THR A 646 -28.22 -68.63 -58.49
N HIS A 647 -26.89 -68.54 -58.64
CA HIS A 647 -25.98 -68.33 -57.51
C HIS A 647 -26.15 -66.95 -56.85
N LEU A 648 -26.28 -65.86 -57.63
CA LEU A 648 -26.54 -64.52 -57.09
C LEU A 648 -27.87 -64.45 -56.30
N HIS A 649 -28.89 -65.22 -56.72
CA HIS A 649 -30.18 -65.29 -56.01
C HIS A 649 -30.07 -66.02 -54.65
N VAL A 650 -29.27 -67.09 -54.59
CA VAL A 650 -28.96 -67.83 -53.35
C VAL A 650 -28.17 -66.94 -52.39
N GLU A 651 -27.13 -66.26 -52.88
CA GLU A 651 -26.26 -65.38 -52.10
C GLU A 651 -27.02 -64.18 -51.52
N ALA A 652 -27.83 -63.50 -52.34
CA ALA A 652 -28.65 -62.38 -51.87
C ALA A 652 -29.67 -62.79 -50.80
N SER A 653 -30.27 -63.98 -50.95
CA SER A 653 -31.22 -64.52 -49.97
C SER A 653 -30.54 -64.90 -48.65
N PHE A 654 -29.33 -65.47 -48.73
CA PHE A 654 -28.52 -65.83 -47.58
C PHE A 654 -28.00 -64.62 -46.80
N PHE A 655 -27.43 -63.61 -47.48
CA PHE A 655 -26.93 -62.38 -46.83
C PHE A 655 -28.06 -61.57 -46.19
N LYS A 656 -29.23 -61.50 -46.83
CA LYS A 656 -30.41 -60.85 -46.24
C LYS A 656 -30.84 -61.53 -44.95
N LYS A 657 -30.87 -62.87 -44.90
CA LYS A 657 -31.26 -63.64 -43.70
C LYS A 657 -30.23 -63.53 -42.57
N THR A 658 -28.94 -63.58 -42.91
CA THR A 658 -27.84 -63.53 -41.93
C THR A 658 -27.59 -62.14 -41.36
N LEU A 659 -27.82 -61.08 -42.13
CA LEU A 659 -27.68 -59.69 -41.70
C LEU A 659 -29.01 -59.05 -41.26
N ALA A 660 -30.11 -59.82 -41.22
CA ALA A 660 -31.46 -59.31 -40.92
C ALA A 660 -31.57 -58.50 -39.62
N ALA A 661 -30.78 -58.85 -38.59
CA ALA A 661 -30.76 -58.12 -37.32
C ALA A 661 -30.15 -56.70 -37.43
N PHE A 662 -29.38 -56.42 -38.49
CA PHE A 662 -28.61 -55.18 -38.68
C PHE A 662 -29.02 -54.41 -39.96
N VAL A 663 -29.84 -55.00 -40.83
CA VAL A 663 -30.44 -54.39 -42.03
C VAL A 663 -31.74 -53.65 -41.64
N SER A 664 -31.65 -52.59 -40.85
CA SER A 664 -32.86 -51.87 -40.40
C SER A 664 -33.31 -50.75 -41.35
N LYS A 665 -32.43 -50.24 -42.22
CA LYS A 665 -32.74 -49.11 -43.12
C LYS A 665 -33.02 -49.49 -44.58
N ASN A 666 -32.44 -50.58 -45.11
CA ASN A 666 -32.46 -50.94 -46.54
C ASN A 666 -33.13 -52.29 -46.86
N ALA A 667 -33.98 -52.82 -45.97
CA ALA A 667 -34.68 -54.09 -46.19
C ALA A 667 -35.47 -54.13 -47.52
N THR A 668 -36.05 -52.99 -47.92
CA THR A 668 -36.79 -52.82 -49.17
C THR A 668 -35.92 -53.01 -50.42
N ALA A 669 -34.66 -52.59 -50.37
CA ALA A 669 -33.77 -52.66 -51.52
C ALA A 669 -33.30 -54.11 -51.78
N TRP A 670 -32.98 -54.85 -50.72
CA TRP A 670 -32.76 -56.30 -50.77
C TRP A 670 -33.99 -57.06 -51.29
N ASP A 671 -35.20 -56.69 -50.86
CA ASP A 671 -36.45 -57.27 -51.37
C ASP A 671 -36.66 -57.03 -52.86
N THR A 672 -36.32 -55.84 -53.37
CA THR A 672 -36.43 -55.54 -54.80
C THR A 672 -35.40 -56.29 -55.64
N LEU A 673 -34.21 -56.54 -55.11
CA LEU A 673 -33.15 -57.29 -55.77
C LEU A 673 -33.51 -58.78 -55.89
N ILE A 674 -33.98 -59.39 -54.79
CA ILE A 674 -34.43 -60.79 -54.78
C ILE A 674 -35.61 -60.99 -55.74
N LYS A 675 -36.58 -60.06 -55.76
CA LYS A 675 -37.70 -60.10 -56.72
C LYS A 675 -37.22 -60.07 -58.18
N ARG A 676 -36.23 -59.26 -58.52
CA ARG A 676 -35.67 -59.19 -59.89
C ARG A 676 -34.98 -60.49 -60.31
N LEU A 677 -34.23 -61.13 -59.41
CA LEU A 677 -33.53 -62.38 -59.69
C LEU A 677 -34.47 -63.60 -59.74
N SER A 678 -35.56 -63.58 -58.96
CA SER A 678 -36.57 -64.66 -58.94
C SER A 678 -37.34 -64.83 -60.26
N ALA A 679 -37.36 -63.82 -61.13
CA ALA A 679 -38.05 -63.87 -62.42
C ALA A 679 -37.36 -64.76 -63.46
N HIS A 680 -36.09 -65.14 -63.22
CA HIS A 680 -35.24 -65.81 -64.21
C HIS A 680 -34.56 -67.09 -63.66
N THR A 681 -35.00 -67.64 -62.52
CA THR A 681 -34.36 -68.76 -61.81
C THR A 681 -35.35 -69.86 -61.42
N SER A 682 -34.87 -71.10 -61.24
CA SER A 682 -35.69 -72.23 -60.80
C SER A 682 -35.79 -72.25 -59.26
N SER A 683 -37.01 -72.35 -58.71
CA SER A 683 -37.23 -72.21 -57.26
C SER A 683 -36.68 -73.38 -56.43
N ASN A 684 -36.57 -74.57 -57.00
CA ASN A 684 -36.14 -75.77 -56.27
C ASN A 684 -34.61 -75.81 -56.11
N GLU A 685 -33.84 -75.50 -57.17
CA GLU A 685 -32.38 -75.49 -57.13
C GLU A 685 -31.84 -74.41 -56.17
N VAL A 686 -32.53 -73.26 -56.11
CA VAL A 686 -32.21 -72.18 -55.15
C VAL A 686 -32.43 -72.63 -53.71
N ALA A 687 -33.52 -73.36 -53.42
CA ALA A 687 -33.84 -73.80 -52.07
C ALA A 687 -32.83 -74.85 -51.56
N ASP A 688 -32.43 -75.78 -52.44
CA ASP A 688 -31.45 -76.82 -52.11
C ASP A 688 -30.06 -76.22 -51.86
N LEU A 689 -29.58 -75.34 -52.74
CA LEU A 689 -28.29 -74.66 -52.56
C LEU A 689 -28.28 -73.74 -51.33
N LEU A 690 -29.37 -73.03 -51.05
CA LEU A 690 -29.48 -72.19 -49.85
C LEU A 690 -29.41 -73.02 -48.56
N SER A 691 -30.06 -74.20 -48.53
CA SER A 691 -29.96 -75.12 -47.39
C SER A 691 -28.54 -75.65 -47.17
N GLN A 692 -27.79 -75.88 -48.26
CA GLN A 692 -26.41 -76.32 -48.24
C GLN A 692 -25.46 -75.23 -47.71
N VAL A 693 -25.63 -73.97 -48.16
CA VAL A 693 -24.87 -72.81 -47.65
C VAL A 693 -25.10 -72.63 -46.15
N GLU A 694 -26.35 -72.76 -45.69
CA GLU A 694 -26.70 -72.65 -44.28
C GLU A 694 -26.05 -73.73 -43.42
N LEU A 695 -26.05 -74.99 -43.89
CA LEU A 695 -25.39 -76.10 -43.20
C LEU A 695 -23.86 -75.92 -43.16
N GLN A 696 -23.24 -75.53 -44.28
CA GLN A 696 -21.80 -75.27 -44.34
C GLN A 696 -21.40 -74.11 -43.43
N THR A 697 -22.21 -73.04 -43.38
CA THR A 697 -21.99 -71.91 -42.47
C THR A 697 -22.11 -72.33 -41.00
N GLN A 698 -23.06 -73.19 -40.64
CA GLN A 698 -23.18 -73.73 -39.28
C GLN A 698 -21.96 -74.58 -38.89
N MET A 699 -21.47 -75.42 -39.79
CA MET A 699 -20.26 -76.21 -39.58
C MET A 699 -19.03 -75.30 -39.42
N TYR A 700 -18.91 -74.27 -40.24
CA TYR A 700 -17.81 -73.29 -40.17
C TYR A 700 -17.83 -72.49 -38.86
N ARG A 701 -19.02 -72.09 -38.38
CA ARG A 701 -19.19 -71.48 -37.05
C ARG A 701 -18.77 -72.40 -35.91
N LEU A 702 -19.11 -73.69 -35.99
CA LEU A 702 -18.69 -74.68 -34.99
C LEU A 702 -17.18 -74.91 -35.01
N SER A 703 -16.51 -74.78 -36.16
CA SER A 703 -15.05 -74.85 -36.23
C SER A 703 -14.32 -73.59 -35.75
N LEU A 704 -14.94 -72.41 -35.88
CA LEU A 704 -14.40 -71.13 -35.40
C LEU A 704 -14.62 -70.90 -33.88
N MET A 705 -15.52 -71.65 -33.25
CA MET A 705 -15.77 -71.59 -31.79
C MET A 705 -14.94 -72.60 -30.97
N LYS A 706 -13.94 -73.24 -31.61
CA LYS A 706 -12.84 -73.95 -30.93
C LYS A 706 -11.61 -73.07 -30.93
#